data_AF-A0A2G5D1Q3-F1
#
_entry.id   AF-A0A2G5D1Q3-F1
#
_cell.length_a   1.000
_cell.length_b   1.000
_cell.length_c   1.000
_cell.angle_alpha   90.00
_cell.angle_beta   90.00
_cell.angle_gamma   90.00
#
_symmetry.space_group_name_H-M   'P 1'
#
loop_
_entity.id
_entity.type
_entity.pdbx_description
1 polymer ?
#
loop_
_entity_poly.entity_id
_entity_poly.type
_entity_poly.pdbx_seq_one_letter_code
_entity_poly.pdbx_strand_id
1 'polypeptide(L)'
;MLYGGFTESRREKINFTHNEISVKGMRAVEIFSRTKKLDSFPPQIVLELLHFGNKFCCEEMKSACDSHLSSLVCNLDDALILIEYGLEEMAYLLVASCLQVFLRELPRSLYNSDVMKLLCGPDARERLNKVGHASFTLYYFLSQVAMEEDMKSNTTVMLLERLGECAEEGWQKQLALHQLGCVMLERKEFKDAQHWFEAATEAGHSYSLVGIARSKYKRGHKYVAYKQTSSLIGDHKPLGWMYQERSLYCNGKEKMMDLNSATELDPTLSYPYKYRAVVLVEENKIGAAISEINKIIGFKVSPDCLELRAWFSILLEDYEGALKDIRALLTLDPNYMMYHGKVHGEYMVELLRKHVQQWSQADCWMQLYDRWSSVDDIGSLAVVHQMLANDPGRSLLRFRQSLLLLRLNCQKAAMRSLRLARNHSSSEHERLVYEGWILYDTGHREEALAKAEESISIQRSFEAFFLKAYALADTILDSESSSYVIQLLEEALRCPSDGLRKGQALNNLGSVYVDCDKLDLAADCYVNALNIRHTRAHQGLARVYHLKNQRKAAYDEMTKLIEKARNNASAYEKRSEYCERDMARSDLSMATQLDPLRTYPYRYRAAVLMDDHKEAEAIAELTKAITFKPDLQLLHLRAAFYDSMGNSLSTIRDCEAALCLDPNHADTLELHKKAQDRVNDSLQTK
;
A
#
# COMPACT_ATOMS: atom_id res chain seq x y z
N MET A 1 -30.73 -39.54 -12.24
CA MET A 1 -31.96 -40.36 -12.42
C MET A 1 -32.09 -40.84 -13.88
N LEU A 2 -31.03 -41.40 -14.49
CA LEU A 2 -30.91 -41.45 -15.96
C LEU A 2 -30.82 -42.84 -16.64
N TYR A 3 -30.87 -43.99 -15.94
CA TYR A 3 -30.74 -45.30 -16.64
C TYR A 3 -31.50 -46.46 -15.96
N GLY A 4 -32.81 -46.30 -15.72
CA GLY A 4 -33.67 -47.40 -15.27
C GLY A 4 -35.07 -47.29 -15.87
N GLY A 5 -35.63 -48.41 -16.34
CA GLY A 5 -37.02 -48.46 -16.78
C GLY A 5 -37.95 -48.29 -15.58
N PHE A 6 -38.57 -47.12 -15.46
CA PHE A 6 -39.57 -46.85 -14.42
C PHE A 6 -40.97 -47.11 -14.98
N THR A 7 -41.73 -47.95 -14.29
CA THR A 7 -43.19 -47.99 -14.42
C THR A 7 -43.77 -46.90 -13.53
N GLU A 8 -44.53 -45.95 -14.09
CA GLU A 8 -45.28 -44.96 -13.31
C GLU A 8 -46.22 -45.67 -12.32
N SER A 9 -45.93 -45.57 -11.03
CA SER A 9 -46.88 -45.98 -10.00
C SER A 9 -47.65 -44.75 -9.53
N ARG A 10 -48.96 -44.71 -9.79
CA ARG A 10 -49.84 -43.67 -9.22
C ARG A 10 -50.13 -44.02 -7.76
N ARG A 11 -49.49 -43.30 -6.83
CA ARG A 11 -49.87 -43.27 -5.42
C ARG A 11 -50.48 -41.91 -5.11
N GLU A 12 -51.68 -41.90 -4.52
CA GLU A 12 -52.38 -40.66 -4.14
C GLU A 12 -51.69 -39.91 -2.99
N LYS A 13 -50.87 -40.60 -2.20
CA LYS A 13 -50.10 -40.03 -1.09
C LYS A 13 -48.64 -40.47 -1.18
N ILE A 14 -47.75 -39.52 -1.43
CA ILE A 14 -46.30 -39.71 -1.39
C ILE A 14 -45.81 -39.02 -0.12
N ASN A 15 -45.12 -39.78 0.74
CA ASN A 15 -44.60 -39.27 2.00
C ASN A 15 -43.07 -39.11 1.93
N PHE A 16 -42.60 -37.86 1.90
CA PHE A 16 -41.18 -37.51 1.91
C PHE A 16 -40.61 -37.23 3.31
N THR A 17 -41.35 -37.49 4.39
CA THR A 17 -40.86 -37.21 5.76
C THR A 17 -39.61 -38.00 6.11
N HIS A 18 -39.43 -39.20 5.55
CA HIS A 18 -38.22 -40.01 5.72
C HIS A 18 -37.01 -39.46 4.95
N ASN A 19 -37.25 -38.50 4.06
CA ASN A 19 -36.22 -37.77 3.32
C ASN A 19 -35.98 -36.38 3.92
N GLU A 20 -36.52 -36.09 5.11
CA GLU A 20 -36.42 -34.83 5.83
C GLU A 20 -37.08 -33.64 5.13
N ILE A 21 -38.04 -33.92 4.23
CA ILE A 21 -38.82 -32.90 3.53
C ILE A 21 -40.20 -32.81 4.17
N SER A 22 -40.50 -31.62 4.66
CA SER A 22 -41.77 -31.20 5.23
C SER A 22 -42.84 -31.04 4.16
N VAL A 23 -44.10 -31.08 4.59
CA VAL A 23 -45.25 -30.80 3.71
C VAL A 23 -45.17 -29.37 3.14
N LYS A 24 -44.59 -28.42 3.88
CA LYS A 24 -44.42 -27.04 3.42
C LYS A 24 -43.31 -26.96 2.37
N GLY A 25 -42.18 -27.63 2.57
CA GLY A 25 -41.10 -27.70 1.58
C GLY A 25 -41.56 -28.37 0.29
N MET A 26 -42.30 -29.48 0.36
CA MET A 26 -42.84 -30.12 -0.85
C MET A 26 -43.82 -29.22 -1.63
N ARG A 27 -44.64 -28.43 -0.94
CA ARG A 27 -45.46 -27.39 -1.60
C ARG A 27 -44.60 -26.30 -2.24
N ALA A 28 -43.51 -25.91 -1.59
CA ALA A 28 -42.57 -24.95 -2.15
C ALA A 28 -41.85 -25.50 -3.39
N VAL A 29 -41.50 -26.80 -3.41
CA VAL A 29 -40.93 -27.50 -4.59
C VAL A 29 -41.90 -27.42 -5.76
N GLU A 30 -43.19 -27.71 -5.52
CA GLU A 30 -44.22 -27.63 -6.54
C GLU A 30 -44.37 -26.20 -7.09
N ILE A 31 -44.45 -25.21 -6.21
CA ILE A 31 -44.59 -23.81 -6.61
C ILE A 31 -43.37 -23.35 -7.40
N PHE A 32 -42.14 -23.59 -6.90
CA PHE A 32 -40.91 -23.23 -7.59
C PHE A 32 -40.81 -23.89 -8.96
N SER A 33 -41.21 -25.17 -9.09
CA SER A 33 -41.19 -25.88 -10.37
C SER A 33 -42.07 -25.19 -11.43
N ARG A 34 -43.14 -24.49 -11.01
CA ARG A 34 -44.05 -23.76 -11.92
C ARG A 34 -43.64 -22.30 -12.14
N THR A 35 -43.18 -21.62 -11.09
CA THR A 35 -42.98 -20.16 -11.11
C THR A 35 -41.52 -19.73 -11.23
N LYS A 36 -40.58 -20.61 -10.84
CA LYS A 36 -39.14 -20.33 -10.71
C LYS A 36 -38.82 -19.14 -9.78
N LYS A 37 -39.71 -18.81 -8.85
CA LYS A 37 -39.55 -17.70 -7.89
C LYS A 37 -39.40 -18.21 -6.46
N LEU A 38 -38.56 -17.53 -5.67
CA LEU A 38 -38.27 -17.88 -4.27
C LEU A 38 -38.66 -16.80 -3.25
N ASP A 39 -38.93 -15.57 -3.70
CA ASP A 39 -39.15 -14.38 -2.84
C ASP A 39 -40.33 -14.53 -1.84
N SER A 40 -41.23 -15.48 -2.09
CA SER A 40 -42.41 -15.73 -1.24
C SER A 40 -42.13 -16.70 -0.08
N PHE A 41 -40.95 -17.31 0.00
CA PHE A 41 -40.65 -18.34 1.00
C PHE A 41 -39.75 -17.83 2.12
N PRO A 42 -39.98 -18.25 3.37
CA PRO A 42 -39.06 -17.94 4.47
C PRO A 42 -37.73 -18.72 4.30
N PRO A 43 -36.60 -18.21 4.84
CA PRO A 43 -35.28 -18.80 4.64
C PRO A 43 -35.17 -20.28 5.01
N GLN A 44 -35.87 -20.73 6.06
CA GLN A 44 -35.89 -22.14 6.47
C GLN A 44 -36.47 -23.07 5.40
N ILE A 45 -37.48 -22.59 4.66
CA ILE A 45 -38.07 -23.36 3.55
C ILE A 45 -37.15 -23.34 2.33
N VAL A 46 -36.42 -22.25 2.09
CA VAL A 46 -35.43 -22.17 1.01
C VAL A 46 -34.24 -23.09 1.28
N LEU A 47 -33.79 -23.22 2.54
CA LEU A 47 -32.81 -24.22 2.95
C LEU A 47 -33.29 -25.66 2.70
N GLU A 48 -34.56 -25.93 3.00
CA GLU A 48 -35.18 -27.23 2.71
C GLU A 48 -35.25 -27.51 1.19
N LEU A 49 -35.52 -26.48 0.37
CA LEU A 49 -35.46 -26.56 -1.09
C LEU A 49 -34.05 -26.78 -1.62
N LEU A 50 -33.04 -26.16 -1.00
CA LEU A 50 -31.64 -26.37 -1.33
C LEU A 50 -31.25 -27.83 -1.07
N HIS A 51 -31.60 -28.37 0.11
CA HIS A 51 -31.43 -29.79 0.45
C HIS A 51 -32.12 -30.71 -0.55
N PHE A 52 -33.38 -30.41 -0.89
CA PHE A 52 -34.12 -31.13 -1.91
C PHE A 52 -33.38 -31.11 -3.26
N GLY A 53 -32.92 -29.94 -3.67
CA GLY A 53 -32.19 -29.72 -4.92
C GLY A 53 -30.93 -30.57 -5.01
N ASN A 54 -30.14 -30.61 -3.94
CA ASN A 54 -28.95 -31.47 -3.88
C ASN A 54 -29.30 -32.96 -3.91
N LYS A 55 -30.21 -33.39 -3.04
CA LYS A 55 -30.56 -34.81 -2.85
C LYS A 55 -31.12 -35.45 -4.12
N PHE A 56 -31.87 -34.70 -4.91
CA PHE A 56 -32.50 -35.16 -6.14
C PHE A 56 -31.85 -34.62 -7.42
N CYS A 57 -30.70 -33.94 -7.32
CA CYS A 57 -29.93 -33.39 -8.44
C CYS A 57 -30.73 -32.38 -9.32
N CYS A 58 -31.52 -31.50 -8.69
CA CYS A 58 -32.23 -30.41 -9.35
C CYS A 58 -31.35 -29.15 -9.40
N GLU A 59 -30.44 -29.07 -10.37
CA GLU A 59 -29.42 -28.01 -10.45
C GLU A 59 -30.02 -26.59 -10.53
N GLU A 60 -31.08 -26.37 -11.31
CA GLU A 60 -31.73 -25.05 -11.40
C GLU A 60 -32.30 -24.59 -10.06
N MET A 61 -32.90 -25.51 -9.30
CA MET A 61 -33.46 -25.20 -7.98
C MET A 61 -32.35 -24.92 -6.98
N LYS A 62 -31.30 -25.76 -7.00
CA LYS A 62 -30.10 -25.57 -6.17
C LYS A 62 -29.49 -24.19 -6.41
N SER A 63 -29.20 -23.84 -7.67
CA SER A 63 -28.60 -22.55 -8.04
C SER A 63 -29.46 -21.35 -7.64
N ALA A 64 -30.78 -21.45 -7.82
CA ALA A 64 -31.70 -20.38 -7.42
C ALA A 64 -31.75 -20.22 -5.89
N CYS A 65 -31.77 -21.32 -5.13
CA CYS A 65 -31.77 -21.28 -3.67
C CYS A 65 -30.44 -20.74 -3.13
N ASP A 66 -29.31 -21.18 -3.70
CA ASP A 66 -27.97 -20.69 -3.39
C ASP A 66 -27.89 -19.16 -3.57
N SER A 67 -28.30 -18.66 -4.74
CA SER A 67 -28.31 -17.22 -5.05
C SER A 67 -29.27 -16.40 -4.16
N HIS A 68 -30.44 -16.96 -3.83
CA HIS A 68 -31.39 -16.27 -2.96
C HIS A 68 -30.87 -16.18 -1.53
N LEU A 69 -30.37 -17.28 -0.96
CA LEU A 69 -29.80 -17.31 0.39
C LEU A 69 -28.56 -16.42 0.48
N SER A 70 -27.71 -16.39 -0.56
CA SER A 70 -26.54 -15.53 -0.59
C SER A 70 -26.91 -14.04 -0.53
N SER A 71 -28.04 -13.64 -1.11
CA SER A 71 -28.54 -12.26 -1.06
C SER A 71 -29.03 -11.83 0.32
N LEU A 72 -29.32 -12.79 1.21
CA LEU A 72 -29.77 -12.52 2.58
C LEU A 72 -28.59 -12.29 3.54
N VAL A 73 -27.37 -12.68 3.16
CA VAL A 73 -26.19 -12.56 4.00
C VAL A 73 -25.73 -11.10 4.06
N CYS A 74 -26.14 -10.38 5.10
CA CYS A 74 -25.83 -8.96 5.25
C CYS A 74 -24.81 -8.68 6.35
N ASN A 75 -24.90 -9.41 7.47
CA ASN A 75 -24.08 -9.17 8.67
C ASN A 75 -23.44 -10.48 9.19
N LEU A 76 -22.63 -10.35 10.24
CA LEU A 76 -21.88 -11.47 10.81
C LEU A 76 -22.79 -12.57 11.38
N ASP A 77 -23.92 -12.20 11.98
CA ASP A 77 -24.86 -13.15 12.58
C ASP A 77 -25.55 -13.98 11.50
N ASP A 78 -26.00 -13.34 10.41
CA ASP A 78 -26.57 -14.02 9.23
C ASP A 78 -25.56 -15.02 8.65
N ALA A 79 -24.30 -14.58 8.50
CA ALA A 79 -23.23 -15.40 7.95
C ALA A 79 -22.93 -16.62 8.83
N LEU A 80 -22.87 -16.44 10.16
CA LEU A 80 -22.63 -17.55 11.10
C LEU A 80 -23.79 -18.57 11.11
N ILE A 81 -25.02 -18.11 10.94
CA ILE A 81 -26.20 -19.00 10.88
C ILE A 81 -26.21 -19.81 9.57
N LEU A 82 -25.92 -19.16 8.43
CA LEU A 82 -26.12 -19.76 7.11
C LEU A 82 -24.93 -20.56 6.59
N ILE A 83 -23.70 -20.29 7.06
CA ILE A 83 -22.51 -20.92 6.51
C ILE A 83 -22.46 -22.43 6.74
N GLU A 84 -22.93 -22.93 7.88
CA GLU A 84 -22.96 -24.36 8.18
C GLU A 84 -23.86 -25.10 7.18
N TYR A 85 -25.05 -24.55 6.90
CA TYR A 85 -25.95 -25.08 5.87
C TYR A 85 -25.31 -25.01 4.48
N GLY A 86 -24.62 -23.91 4.16
CA GLY A 86 -23.93 -23.77 2.88
C GLY A 86 -22.83 -24.82 2.69
N LEU A 87 -22.10 -25.15 3.76
CA LEU A 87 -21.06 -26.18 3.74
C LEU A 87 -21.64 -27.60 3.66
N GLU A 88 -22.74 -27.88 4.37
CA GLU A 88 -23.44 -29.18 4.32
C GLU A 88 -24.05 -29.43 2.93
N GLU A 89 -24.67 -28.40 2.35
CA GLU A 89 -25.38 -28.46 1.08
C GLU A 89 -24.52 -28.08 -0.12
N MET A 90 -23.21 -27.95 0.03
CA MET A 90 -22.29 -27.69 -1.09
C MET A 90 -22.73 -26.47 -1.92
N ALA A 91 -23.18 -25.41 -1.24
CA ALA A 91 -23.72 -24.19 -1.82
C ALA A 91 -22.59 -23.17 -1.97
N TYR A 92 -22.12 -23.03 -3.20
CA TYR A 92 -20.91 -22.27 -3.52
C TYR A 92 -21.07 -20.78 -3.23
N LEU A 93 -22.18 -20.17 -3.69
CA LEU A 93 -22.38 -18.72 -3.60
C LEU A 93 -22.68 -18.30 -2.16
N LEU A 94 -23.48 -19.09 -1.42
CA LEU A 94 -23.81 -18.83 -0.04
C LEU A 94 -22.57 -18.81 0.85
N VAL A 95 -21.69 -19.82 0.72
CA VAL A 95 -20.44 -19.87 1.48
C VAL A 95 -19.54 -18.70 1.09
N ALA A 96 -19.45 -18.35 -0.20
CA ALA A 96 -18.68 -17.20 -0.66
C ALA A 96 -19.17 -15.89 -0.03
N SER A 97 -20.48 -15.64 0.01
CA SER A 97 -21.07 -14.46 0.64
C SER A 97 -20.82 -14.42 2.15
N CYS A 98 -20.89 -15.55 2.84
CA CYS A 98 -20.56 -15.63 4.27
C CYS A 98 -19.08 -15.30 4.54
N LEU A 99 -18.16 -15.89 3.76
CA LEU A 99 -16.74 -15.58 3.83
C LEU A 99 -16.48 -14.10 3.53
N GLN A 100 -17.17 -13.52 2.55
CA GLN A 100 -17.03 -12.10 2.22
C GLN A 100 -17.39 -11.20 3.40
N VAL A 101 -18.44 -11.53 4.17
CA VAL A 101 -18.78 -10.81 5.41
C VAL A 101 -17.65 -10.93 6.43
N PHE A 102 -17.12 -12.14 6.64
CA PHE A 102 -16.00 -12.34 7.58
C PHE A 102 -14.77 -11.51 7.20
N LEU A 103 -14.46 -11.43 5.90
CA LEU A 103 -13.34 -10.65 5.39
C LEU A 103 -13.58 -9.13 5.53
N ARG A 104 -14.82 -8.66 5.36
CA ARG A 104 -15.18 -7.24 5.55
C ARG A 104 -15.04 -6.78 7.00
N GLU A 105 -15.28 -7.67 7.96
CA GLU A 105 -15.19 -7.39 9.41
C GLU A 105 -13.79 -7.61 9.99
N LEU A 106 -12.75 -7.87 9.17
CA LEU A 106 -11.39 -8.00 9.66
C LEU A 106 -10.89 -6.70 10.31
N PRO A 107 -10.10 -6.79 11.40
CA PRO A 107 -9.61 -8.02 12.05
C PRO A 107 -10.57 -8.63 13.07
N ARG A 108 -11.74 -8.00 13.34
CA ARG A 108 -12.66 -8.41 14.43
C ARG A 108 -13.13 -9.85 14.29
N SER A 109 -13.35 -10.31 13.07
CA SER A 109 -13.76 -11.69 12.77
C SER A 109 -12.74 -12.74 13.21
N LEU A 110 -11.43 -12.43 13.24
CA LEU A 110 -10.40 -13.36 13.72
C LEU A 110 -10.41 -13.56 15.24
N TYR A 111 -11.02 -12.64 15.99
CA TYR A 111 -11.20 -12.77 17.44
C TYR A 111 -12.49 -13.54 17.80
N ASN A 112 -13.35 -13.82 16.82
CA ASN A 112 -14.56 -14.61 17.04
C ASN A 112 -14.21 -16.11 16.99
N SER A 113 -14.55 -16.82 18.08
CA SER A 113 -14.24 -18.25 18.22
C SER A 113 -14.93 -19.13 17.18
N ASP A 114 -16.15 -18.78 16.77
CA ASP A 114 -16.94 -19.59 15.84
C ASP A 114 -16.39 -19.46 14.42
N VAL A 115 -16.03 -18.24 14.03
CA VAL A 115 -15.33 -17.98 12.75
C VAL A 115 -14.01 -18.74 12.70
N MET A 116 -13.21 -18.68 13.78
CA MET A 116 -11.93 -19.38 13.83
C MET A 116 -12.06 -20.90 13.82
N LYS A 117 -13.10 -21.44 14.47
CA LYS A 117 -13.41 -22.87 14.41
C LYS A 117 -13.78 -23.30 12.99
N LEU A 118 -14.50 -22.46 12.25
CA LEU A 118 -14.87 -22.72 10.87
C LEU A 118 -13.68 -22.65 9.91
N LEU A 119 -12.74 -21.72 10.13
CA LEU A 119 -11.57 -21.55 9.27
C LEU A 119 -10.43 -22.51 9.59
N CYS A 120 -10.22 -22.83 10.87
CA CYS A 120 -9.03 -23.56 11.34
C CYS A 120 -9.35 -24.82 12.16
N GLY A 121 -10.62 -25.19 12.32
CA GLY A 121 -11.01 -26.46 12.96
C GLY A 121 -10.45 -27.69 12.24
N PRO A 122 -10.49 -28.88 12.86
CA PRO A 122 -9.85 -30.08 12.33
C PRO A 122 -10.32 -30.43 10.91
N ASP A 123 -11.63 -30.35 10.65
CA ASP A 123 -12.23 -30.69 9.36
C ASP A 123 -12.47 -29.46 8.46
N ALA A 124 -12.10 -28.26 8.92
CA ALA A 124 -12.41 -26.99 8.26
C ALA A 124 -11.92 -26.95 6.81
N ARG A 125 -10.66 -27.35 6.60
CA ARG A 125 -10.04 -27.39 5.28
C ARG A 125 -10.80 -28.31 4.34
N GLU A 126 -11.13 -29.52 4.78
CA GLU A 126 -11.85 -30.49 3.93
C GLU A 126 -13.25 -29.99 3.57
N ARG A 127 -13.96 -29.38 4.55
CA ARG A 127 -15.29 -28.79 4.33
C ARG A 127 -15.24 -27.62 3.36
N LEU A 128 -14.27 -26.72 3.49
CA LEU A 128 -14.09 -25.58 2.58
C LEU A 128 -13.63 -26.03 1.20
N ASN A 129 -12.77 -27.06 1.11
CA ASN A 129 -12.28 -27.60 -0.15
C ASN A 129 -13.39 -28.26 -0.97
N LYS A 130 -14.32 -28.95 -0.29
CA LYS A 130 -15.52 -29.51 -0.91
C LYS A 130 -16.35 -28.46 -1.66
N VAL A 131 -16.41 -27.24 -1.14
CA VAL A 131 -17.12 -26.10 -1.76
C VAL A 131 -16.18 -25.24 -2.63
N GLY A 132 -14.91 -25.59 -2.78
CA GLY A 132 -13.96 -24.86 -3.63
C GLY A 132 -13.42 -23.55 -3.03
N HIS A 133 -13.57 -23.33 -1.72
CA HIS A 133 -13.15 -22.10 -1.04
C HIS A 133 -11.90 -22.27 -0.15
N ALA A 134 -11.33 -23.49 -0.07
CA ALA A 134 -10.02 -23.70 0.56
C ALA A 134 -8.91 -23.33 -0.44
N SER A 135 -8.36 -22.12 -0.31
CA SER A 135 -7.30 -21.64 -1.20
C SER A 135 -6.11 -21.07 -0.45
N PHE A 136 -4.92 -21.20 -1.04
CA PHE A 136 -3.70 -20.54 -0.54
C PHE A 136 -3.93 -19.03 -0.35
N THR A 137 -4.58 -18.37 -1.31
CA THR A 137 -4.82 -16.92 -1.30
C THR A 137 -5.67 -16.47 -0.11
N LEU A 138 -6.70 -17.24 0.26
CA LEU A 138 -7.52 -16.94 1.44
C LEU A 138 -6.68 -16.97 2.71
N TYR A 139 -5.96 -18.07 2.96
CA TYR A 139 -5.14 -18.21 4.16
C TYR A 139 -3.92 -17.27 4.15
N TYR A 140 -3.43 -16.89 2.97
CA TYR A 140 -2.36 -15.91 2.84
C TYR A 140 -2.85 -14.55 3.32
N PHE A 141 -4.03 -14.13 2.87
CA PHE A 141 -4.62 -12.87 3.31
C PHE A 141 -4.93 -12.89 4.82
N LEU A 142 -5.56 -13.96 5.32
CA LEU A 142 -5.90 -14.07 6.75
C LEU A 142 -4.65 -14.09 7.65
N SER A 143 -3.62 -14.84 7.27
CA SER A 143 -2.37 -14.91 8.03
C SER A 143 -1.63 -13.58 8.03
N GLN A 144 -1.63 -12.82 6.92
CA GLN A 144 -1.07 -11.47 6.87
C GLN A 144 -1.79 -10.54 7.86
N VAL A 145 -3.12 -10.53 7.88
CA VAL A 145 -3.90 -9.73 8.84
C VAL A 145 -3.60 -10.16 10.27
N ALA A 146 -3.56 -11.47 10.55
CA ALA A 146 -3.24 -11.99 11.88
C ALA A 146 -1.81 -11.62 12.34
N MET A 147 -0.83 -11.67 11.44
CA MET A 147 0.56 -11.28 11.73
C MET A 147 0.68 -9.78 12.02
N GLU A 148 -0.08 -8.92 11.31
CA GLU A 148 -0.09 -7.48 11.55
C GLU A 148 -0.73 -7.12 12.90
N GLU A 149 -1.76 -7.85 13.32
CA GLU A 149 -2.49 -7.60 14.57
C GLU A 149 -1.77 -8.15 15.80
N ASP A 150 -1.48 -9.46 15.80
CA ASP A 150 -0.72 -10.12 16.86
C ASP A 150 0.05 -11.32 16.29
N MET A 151 1.30 -11.04 15.92
CA MET A 151 2.24 -12.03 15.42
C MET A 151 2.51 -13.17 16.41
N LYS A 152 2.30 -12.99 17.72
CA LYS A 152 2.59 -14.01 18.75
C LYS A 152 1.38 -14.89 19.06
N SER A 153 0.21 -14.56 18.53
CA SER A 153 -1.03 -15.27 18.84
C SER A 153 -1.02 -16.72 18.30
N ASN A 154 -1.78 -17.60 18.96
CA ASN A 154 -2.01 -18.95 18.45
C ASN A 154 -2.84 -18.94 17.16
N THR A 155 -3.74 -17.96 17.01
CA THR A 155 -4.52 -17.73 15.79
C THR A 155 -3.62 -17.57 14.57
N THR A 156 -2.56 -16.77 14.69
CA THR A 156 -1.58 -16.55 13.61
C THR A 156 -0.88 -17.85 13.22
N VAL A 157 -0.47 -18.68 14.19
CA VAL A 157 0.16 -19.98 13.92
C VAL A 157 -0.80 -20.90 13.18
N MET A 158 -2.03 -21.05 13.68
CA MET A 158 -3.04 -21.93 13.07
C MET A 158 -3.34 -21.53 11.61
N LEU A 159 -3.45 -20.23 11.33
CA LEU A 159 -3.68 -19.72 9.97
C LEU A 159 -2.48 -19.98 9.05
N LEU A 160 -1.25 -19.86 9.54
CA LEU A 160 -0.04 -20.15 8.78
C LEU A 160 0.17 -21.65 8.53
N GLU A 161 -0.21 -22.50 9.48
CA GLU A 161 -0.24 -23.95 9.27
C GLU A 161 -1.23 -24.31 8.16
N ARG A 162 -2.44 -23.74 8.20
CA ARG A 162 -3.43 -23.88 7.11
C ARG A 162 -2.95 -23.31 5.79
N LEU A 163 -2.18 -22.23 5.80
CA LEU A 163 -1.55 -21.69 4.60
C LEU A 163 -0.57 -22.70 3.98
N GLY A 164 0.30 -23.30 4.80
CA GLY A 164 1.26 -24.30 4.34
C GLY A 164 0.60 -25.59 3.84
N GLU A 165 -0.51 -25.97 4.45
CA GLU A 165 -1.34 -27.10 4.01
C GLU A 165 -2.02 -26.85 2.65
N CYS A 166 -2.45 -25.62 2.38
CA CYS A 166 -3.05 -25.18 1.13
C CYS A 166 -2.02 -24.81 0.04
N ALA A 167 -0.72 -24.94 0.32
CA ALA A 167 0.33 -24.67 -0.66
C ALA A 167 0.44 -25.82 -1.68
N GLU A 168 0.27 -25.48 -2.96
CA GLU A 168 0.42 -26.40 -4.09
C GLU A 168 1.77 -26.20 -4.78
N GLU A 169 2.22 -24.95 -4.89
CA GLU A 169 3.47 -24.57 -5.55
C GLU A 169 4.67 -24.59 -4.59
N GLY A 170 5.87 -24.84 -5.13
CA GLY A 170 7.11 -24.87 -4.35
C GLY A 170 7.37 -23.56 -3.59
N TRP A 171 7.14 -22.41 -4.24
CA TRP A 171 7.33 -21.09 -3.64
C TRP A 171 6.28 -20.78 -2.55
N GLN A 172 5.06 -21.32 -2.67
CA GLN A 172 4.01 -21.16 -1.66
C GLN A 172 4.42 -21.87 -0.36
N LYS A 173 4.97 -23.09 -0.49
CA LYS A 173 5.49 -23.85 0.65
C LYS A 173 6.69 -23.14 1.30
N GLN A 174 7.61 -22.62 0.48
CA GLN A 174 8.74 -21.82 0.97
C GLN A 174 8.27 -20.63 1.82
N LEU A 175 7.28 -19.88 1.34
CA LEU A 175 6.74 -18.71 2.02
C LEU A 175 6.08 -19.07 3.35
N ALA A 176 5.20 -20.07 3.35
CA ALA A 176 4.50 -20.51 4.55
C ALA A 176 5.47 -20.96 5.66
N LEU A 177 6.47 -21.79 5.31
CA LEU A 177 7.50 -22.26 6.26
C LEU A 177 8.35 -21.10 6.78
N HIS A 178 8.71 -20.15 5.92
CA HIS A 178 9.45 -18.96 6.34
C HIS A 178 8.66 -18.09 7.32
N GLN A 179 7.37 -17.84 7.03
CA GLN A 179 6.50 -17.06 7.91
C GLN A 179 6.29 -17.75 9.26
N LEU A 180 6.12 -19.08 9.29
CA LEU A 180 6.10 -19.86 10.54
C LEU A 180 7.38 -19.67 11.34
N GLY A 181 8.55 -19.76 10.69
CA GLY A 181 9.85 -19.49 11.33
C GLY A 181 9.93 -18.09 11.95
N CYS A 182 9.43 -17.08 11.25
CA CYS A 182 9.36 -15.70 11.75
C CYS A 182 8.45 -15.58 12.98
N VAL A 183 7.26 -16.20 12.96
CA VAL A 183 6.32 -16.20 14.09
C VAL A 183 6.93 -16.89 15.32
N MET A 184 7.54 -18.06 15.16
CA MET A 184 8.20 -18.76 16.25
C MET A 184 9.38 -17.96 16.82
N LEU A 185 10.11 -17.24 15.98
CA LEU A 185 11.21 -16.36 16.42
C LEU A 185 10.70 -15.26 17.34
N GLU A 186 9.60 -14.59 17.00
CA GLU A 186 8.99 -13.54 17.82
C GLU A 186 8.34 -14.08 19.10
N ARG A 187 7.80 -15.30 19.06
CA ARG A 187 7.36 -16.04 20.25
C ARG A 187 8.51 -16.45 21.18
N LYS A 188 9.77 -16.24 20.76
CA LYS A 188 11.00 -16.65 21.45
C LYS A 188 11.19 -18.18 21.52
N GLU A 189 10.49 -18.92 20.67
CA GLU A 189 10.61 -20.36 20.50
C GLU A 189 11.75 -20.67 19.52
N PHE A 190 12.99 -20.34 19.93
CA PHE A 190 14.14 -20.29 19.01
C PHE A 190 14.53 -21.63 18.38
N LYS A 191 14.19 -22.76 19.02
CA LYS A 191 14.44 -24.09 18.46
C LYS A 191 13.48 -24.40 17.32
N ASP A 192 12.20 -24.15 17.53
CA ASP A 192 11.15 -24.35 16.53
C ASP A 192 11.32 -23.36 15.38
N ALA A 193 11.65 -22.11 15.68
CA ALA A 193 12.01 -21.12 14.66
C ALA A 193 13.17 -21.60 13.78
N GLN A 194 14.23 -22.13 14.38
CA GLN A 194 15.35 -22.70 13.63
C GLN A 194 14.90 -23.87 12.75
N HIS A 195 14.09 -24.80 13.27
CA HIS A 195 13.58 -25.93 12.52
C HIS A 195 12.77 -25.49 11.29
N TRP A 196 11.84 -24.54 11.46
CA TRP A 196 11.05 -24.02 10.35
C TRP A 196 11.88 -23.27 9.31
N PHE A 197 12.89 -22.50 9.73
CA PHE A 197 13.82 -21.87 8.78
C PHE A 197 14.70 -22.87 8.04
N GLU A 198 15.13 -23.96 8.70
CA GLU A 198 15.85 -25.07 8.05
C GLU A 198 14.95 -25.74 7.01
N ALA A 199 13.71 -26.09 7.36
CA ALA A 199 12.73 -26.64 6.43
C ALA A 199 12.44 -25.71 5.24
N ALA A 200 12.32 -24.40 5.48
CA ALA A 200 12.15 -23.41 4.41
C ALA A 200 13.38 -23.35 3.50
N THR A 201 14.58 -23.46 4.06
CA THR A 201 15.85 -23.46 3.30
C THR A 201 15.95 -24.72 2.43
N GLU A 202 15.62 -25.89 3.00
CA GLU A 202 15.54 -27.16 2.26
C GLU A 202 14.51 -27.10 1.12
N ALA A 203 13.41 -26.37 1.31
CA ALA A 203 12.42 -26.11 0.27
C ALA A 203 12.89 -25.10 -0.80
N GLY A 204 14.04 -24.45 -0.64
CA GLY A 204 14.64 -23.51 -1.60
C GLY A 204 14.63 -22.04 -1.18
N HIS A 205 14.13 -21.69 0.01
CA HIS A 205 14.05 -20.30 0.47
C HIS A 205 15.39 -19.80 1.03
N SER A 206 16.25 -19.23 0.17
CA SER A 206 17.61 -18.80 0.51
C SER A 206 17.69 -17.79 1.68
N TYR A 207 16.73 -16.87 1.77
CA TYR A 207 16.68 -15.86 2.84
C TYR A 207 16.45 -16.47 4.23
N SER A 208 15.90 -17.69 4.32
CA SER A 208 15.71 -18.38 5.61
C SER A 208 17.02 -18.74 6.32
N LEU A 209 18.16 -18.80 5.60
CA LEU A 209 19.49 -18.93 6.21
C LEU A 209 19.77 -17.83 7.25
N VAL A 210 19.24 -16.63 7.02
CA VAL A 210 19.34 -15.50 7.95
C VAL A 210 18.51 -15.77 9.20
N GLY A 211 17.31 -16.32 9.03
CA GLY A 211 16.46 -16.75 10.14
C GLY A 211 17.16 -17.78 11.03
N ILE A 212 17.86 -18.75 10.44
CA ILE A 212 18.69 -19.72 11.17
C ILE A 212 19.78 -19.00 11.98
N ALA A 213 20.50 -18.06 11.37
CA ALA A 213 21.55 -17.29 12.04
C ALA A 213 20.97 -16.45 13.22
N ARG A 214 19.81 -15.81 13.03
CA ARG A 214 19.10 -15.06 14.08
C ARG A 214 18.70 -15.96 15.23
N SER A 215 18.10 -17.12 14.96
CA SER A 215 17.72 -18.11 15.98
C SER A 215 18.92 -18.59 16.78
N LYS A 216 20.04 -18.90 16.12
CA LYS A 216 21.30 -19.30 16.77
C LYS A 216 21.90 -18.18 17.62
N TYR A 217 21.88 -16.94 17.13
CA TYR A 217 22.33 -15.79 17.89
C TYR A 217 21.52 -15.59 19.17
N LYS A 218 20.18 -15.67 19.09
CA LYS A 218 19.29 -15.55 20.25
C LYS A 218 19.50 -16.67 21.28
N ARG A 219 20.02 -17.82 20.86
CA ARG A 219 20.46 -18.93 21.72
C ARG A 219 21.88 -18.75 22.30
N GLY A 220 22.56 -17.65 22.00
CA GLY A 220 23.92 -17.33 22.49
C GLY A 220 25.06 -17.70 21.54
N HIS A 221 24.79 -18.26 20.36
CA HIS A 221 25.82 -18.71 19.41
C HIS A 221 26.25 -17.59 18.46
N LYS A 222 26.81 -16.50 18.99
CA LYS A 222 27.18 -15.29 18.23
C LYS A 222 28.18 -15.56 17.09
N TYR A 223 29.26 -16.28 17.36
CA TYR A 223 30.29 -16.57 16.36
C TYR A 223 29.75 -17.41 15.19
N VAL A 224 28.89 -18.39 15.49
CA VAL A 224 28.28 -19.25 14.46
C VAL A 224 27.38 -18.41 13.56
N ALA A 225 26.55 -17.54 14.14
CA ALA A 225 25.69 -16.63 13.37
C ALA A 225 26.53 -15.71 12.46
N TYR A 226 27.58 -15.08 12.99
CA TYR A 226 28.47 -14.22 12.21
C TYR A 226 29.15 -14.97 11.05
N LYS A 227 29.67 -16.18 11.30
CA LYS A 227 30.31 -17.00 10.27
C LYS A 227 29.33 -17.40 9.17
N GLN A 228 28.11 -17.80 9.54
CA GLN A 228 27.07 -18.16 8.57
C GLN A 228 26.68 -16.97 7.69
N THR A 229 26.44 -15.79 8.27
CA THR A 229 26.13 -14.59 7.49
C THR A 229 27.31 -14.14 6.62
N SER A 230 28.54 -14.33 7.08
CA SER A 230 29.73 -14.04 6.27
C SER A 230 29.86 -14.99 5.07
N SER A 231 29.56 -16.27 5.24
CA SER A 231 29.46 -17.23 4.12
C SER A 231 28.41 -16.76 3.12
N LEU A 232 27.21 -16.40 3.62
CA LEU A 232 26.11 -15.95 2.77
C LEU A 232 26.50 -14.76 1.87
N ILE A 233 27.23 -13.78 2.42
CA ILE A 233 27.74 -12.62 1.68
C ILE A 233 28.78 -13.03 0.62
N GLY A 234 29.57 -14.07 0.88
CA GLY A 234 30.55 -14.59 -0.08
C GLY A 234 29.92 -15.45 -1.17
N ASP A 235 28.87 -16.20 -0.84
CA ASP A 235 28.21 -17.16 -1.73
C ASP A 235 27.21 -16.49 -2.69
N HIS A 236 26.71 -15.30 -2.33
CA HIS A 236 25.69 -14.56 -3.09
C HIS A 236 26.16 -13.15 -3.45
N LYS A 237 25.45 -12.51 -4.39
CA LYS A 237 25.68 -11.09 -4.68
C LYS A 237 25.43 -10.26 -3.40
N PRO A 238 26.39 -9.42 -2.97
CA PRO A 238 26.26 -8.64 -1.74
C PRO A 238 25.11 -7.63 -1.85
N LEU A 239 24.20 -7.67 -0.88
CA LEU A 239 23.08 -6.74 -0.74
C LEU A 239 23.17 -6.00 0.59
N GLY A 240 22.63 -4.78 0.66
CA GLY A 240 22.76 -3.94 1.86
C GLY A 240 22.20 -4.59 3.13
N TRP A 241 21.08 -5.31 3.01
CA TRP A 241 20.50 -6.02 4.14
C TRP A 241 21.44 -7.09 4.71
N MET A 242 22.28 -7.73 3.90
CA MET A 242 23.20 -8.79 4.39
C MET A 242 24.23 -8.23 5.36
N TYR A 243 24.79 -7.05 5.05
CA TYR A 243 25.70 -6.34 5.94
C TYR A 243 24.97 -5.82 7.18
N GLN A 244 23.74 -5.32 7.03
CA GLN A 244 22.91 -4.95 8.17
C GLN A 244 22.72 -6.13 9.12
N GLU A 245 22.40 -7.32 8.62
CA GLU A 245 22.26 -8.53 9.43
C GLU A 245 23.56 -8.93 10.11
N ARG A 246 24.68 -8.92 9.38
CA ARG A 246 25.99 -9.25 9.96
C ARG A 246 26.39 -8.28 11.07
N SER A 247 26.02 -6.99 10.94
CA SER A 247 26.25 -5.95 11.93
C SER A 247 25.59 -6.24 13.30
N LEU A 248 24.57 -7.10 13.33
CA LEU A 248 23.91 -7.55 14.56
C LEU A 248 24.79 -8.53 15.36
N TYR A 249 25.76 -9.17 14.70
CA TYR A 249 26.60 -10.23 15.27
C TYR A 249 28.05 -9.79 15.50
N CYS A 250 28.41 -8.53 15.23
CA CYS A 250 29.73 -7.96 15.53
C CYS A 250 29.61 -6.67 16.36
N ASN A 251 30.73 -6.16 16.86
CA ASN A 251 30.79 -4.98 17.73
C ASN A 251 31.84 -3.98 17.24
N GLY A 252 31.75 -2.73 17.70
CA GLY A 252 32.79 -1.72 17.47
C GLY A 252 32.98 -1.35 16.00
N LYS A 253 34.25 -1.29 15.55
CA LYS A 253 34.61 -0.82 14.20
C LYS A 253 34.03 -1.68 13.08
N GLU A 254 34.03 -3.01 13.25
CA GLU A 254 33.47 -3.94 12.26
C GLU A 254 31.98 -3.68 12.04
N LYS A 255 31.24 -3.44 13.13
CA LYS A 255 29.83 -3.08 13.05
C LYS A 255 29.60 -1.80 12.25
N MET A 256 30.41 -0.77 12.50
CA MET A 256 30.30 0.49 11.76
C MET A 256 30.64 0.34 10.28
N MET A 257 31.64 -0.49 9.93
CA MET A 257 31.96 -0.81 8.54
C MET A 257 30.78 -1.50 7.85
N ASP A 258 30.19 -2.51 8.48
CA ASP A 258 29.02 -3.22 7.95
C ASP A 258 27.82 -2.28 7.76
N LEU A 259 27.56 -1.37 8.70
CA LEU A 259 26.45 -0.41 8.58
C LEU A 259 26.68 0.64 7.48
N ASN A 260 27.93 1.04 7.24
CA ASN A 260 28.26 1.92 6.13
C ASN A 260 28.04 1.19 4.79
N SER A 261 28.57 -0.03 4.64
CA SER A 261 28.33 -0.85 3.45
C SER A 261 26.85 -1.15 3.23
N ALA A 262 26.08 -1.37 4.30
CA ALA A 262 24.63 -1.55 4.22
C ALA A 262 23.95 -0.32 3.62
N THR A 263 24.31 0.88 4.09
CA THR A 263 23.75 2.16 3.62
C THR A 263 24.15 2.47 2.18
N GLU A 264 25.40 2.19 1.80
CA GLU A 264 25.92 2.43 0.44
C GLU A 264 25.21 1.58 -0.63
N LEU A 265 24.91 0.32 -0.27
CA LEU A 265 24.21 -0.63 -1.12
C LEU A 265 22.69 -0.40 -1.11
N ASP A 266 22.11 -0.14 0.06
CA ASP A 266 20.68 0.11 0.23
C ASP A 266 20.45 1.23 1.27
N PRO A 267 20.23 2.47 0.81
CA PRO A 267 19.97 3.60 1.69
C PRO A 267 18.57 3.57 2.31
N THR A 268 17.69 2.66 1.92
CA THR A 268 16.30 2.59 2.44
C THR A 268 16.19 1.85 3.78
N LEU A 269 17.28 1.20 4.20
CA LEU A 269 17.42 0.51 5.46
C LEU A 269 17.46 1.49 6.63
N SER A 270 16.52 1.37 7.57
CA SER A 270 16.45 2.30 8.71
C SER A 270 17.46 2.00 9.82
N TYR A 271 17.80 0.74 10.03
CA TYR A 271 18.66 0.33 11.13
C TYR A 271 20.04 1.02 11.14
N PRO A 272 20.76 1.16 10.01
CA PRO A 272 22.04 1.86 9.99
C PRO A 272 21.98 3.31 10.46
N TYR A 273 20.97 4.07 10.05
CA TYR A 273 20.79 5.47 10.49
C TYR A 273 20.46 5.53 11.98
N LYS A 274 19.52 4.69 12.44
CA LYS A 274 19.12 4.62 13.84
C LYS A 274 20.30 4.29 14.75
N TYR A 275 21.08 3.27 14.40
CA TYR A 275 22.25 2.87 15.19
C TYR A 275 23.30 3.98 15.25
N ARG A 276 23.66 4.56 14.09
CA ARG A 276 24.64 5.66 14.02
C ARG A 276 24.19 6.88 14.81
N ALA A 277 22.90 7.22 14.76
CA ALA A 277 22.36 8.33 15.53
C ALA A 277 22.43 8.09 17.05
N VAL A 278 22.12 6.87 17.52
CA VAL A 278 22.28 6.52 18.94
C VAL A 278 23.74 6.61 19.37
N VAL A 279 24.69 6.09 18.58
CA VAL A 279 26.13 6.22 18.86
C VAL A 279 26.56 7.69 18.95
N LEU A 280 26.05 8.56 18.06
CA LEU A 280 26.33 10.00 18.12
C LEU A 280 25.78 10.66 19.40
N VAL A 281 24.64 10.21 19.92
CA VAL A 281 24.12 10.67 21.22
C VAL A 281 25.00 10.19 22.37
N GLU A 282 25.48 8.94 22.34
CA GLU A 282 26.45 8.44 23.32
C GLU A 282 27.75 9.25 23.32
N GLU A 283 28.15 9.79 22.16
CA GLU A 283 29.27 10.74 22.00
C GLU A 283 28.91 12.20 22.35
N ASN A 284 27.72 12.47 22.89
CA ASN A 284 27.20 13.81 23.21
C ASN A 284 27.06 14.76 22.00
N LYS A 285 26.91 14.23 20.78
CA LYS A 285 26.73 14.97 19.53
C LYS A 285 25.27 14.92 19.07
N ILE A 286 24.35 15.42 19.90
CA ILE A 286 22.89 15.27 19.68
C ILE A 286 22.42 15.95 18.38
N GLY A 287 22.96 17.12 18.05
CA GLY A 287 22.64 17.80 16.78
C GLY A 287 23.00 16.96 15.55
N ALA A 288 24.16 16.30 15.57
CA ALA A 288 24.57 15.38 14.50
C ALA A 288 23.68 14.13 14.45
N ALA A 289 23.22 13.62 15.59
CA ALA A 289 22.27 12.52 15.65
C ALA A 289 20.93 12.86 14.98
N ILE A 290 20.40 14.06 15.24
CA ILE A 290 19.19 14.56 14.56
C ILE A 290 19.42 14.69 13.06
N SER A 291 20.57 15.25 12.64
CA SER A 291 20.93 15.31 11.22
C SER A 291 21.01 13.92 10.58
N GLU A 292 21.52 12.92 11.28
CA GLU A 292 21.61 11.54 10.80
C GLU A 292 20.22 10.91 10.60
N ILE A 293 19.30 11.09 11.54
CA ILE A 293 17.91 10.62 11.40
C ILE A 293 17.14 11.41 10.32
N ASN A 294 17.42 12.70 10.16
CA ASN A 294 16.79 13.51 9.13
C ASN A 294 17.10 13.01 7.71
N LYS A 295 18.27 12.38 7.50
CA LYS A 295 18.61 11.78 6.19
C LYS A 295 17.56 10.76 5.76
N ILE A 296 17.12 9.87 6.66
CA ILE A 296 16.11 8.86 6.31
C ILE A 296 14.68 9.42 6.34
N ILE A 297 14.33 10.25 7.33
CA ILE A 297 12.98 10.85 7.42
C ILE A 297 12.66 11.71 6.19
N GLY A 298 13.66 12.27 5.52
CA GLY A 298 13.50 13.07 4.30
C GLY A 298 12.81 12.34 3.14
N PHE A 299 12.92 11.01 3.07
CA PHE A 299 12.34 10.19 1.98
C PHE A 299 11.54 8.97 2.46
N LYS A 300 11.73 8.53 3.71
CA LYS A 300 11.03 7.39 4.32
C LYS A 300 10.67 7.70 5.76
N VAL A 301 9.44 8.17 5.96
CA VAL A 301 8.90 8.42 7.30
C VAL A 301 8.49 7.09 7.94
N SER A 302 8.94 6.87 9.18
CA SER A 302 8.61 5.68 9.96
C SER A 302 8.43 6.04 11.44
N PRO A 303 7.51 5.38 12.17
CA PRO A 303 7.23 5.70 13.58
C PRO A 303 8.46 5.64 14.49
N ASP A 304 9.31 4.63 14.31
CA ASP A 304 10.54 4.42 15.08
C ASP A 304 11.59 5.52 14.84
N CYS A 305 11.70 6.04 13.61
CA CYS A 305 12.59 7.17 13.32
C CYS A 305 12.05 8.47 13.92
N LEU A 306 10.73 8.70 13.89
CA LEU A 306 10.09 9.86 14.53
C LEU A 306 10.23 9.80 16.05
N GLU A 307 10.05 8.62 16.66
CA GLU A 307 10.28 8.43 18.09
C GLU A 307 11.73 8.82 18.44
N LEU A 308 12.73 8.28 17.75
CA LEU A 308 14.14 8.61 18.01
C LEU A 308 14.45 10.10 17.84
N ARG A 309 13.91 10.76 16.81
CA ARG A 309 14.12 12.21 16.65
C ARG A 309 13.44 13.00 17.77
N ALA A 310 12.25 12.61 18.19
CA ALA A 310 11.56 13.24 19.33
C ALA A 310 12.39 13.12 20.61
N TRP A 311 13.01 11.96 20.84
CA TRP A 311 13.91 11.73 21.96
C TRP A 311 15.13 12.64 21.94
N PHE A 312 15.78 12.77 20.78
CA PHE A 312 16.93 13.64 20.64
C PHE A 312 16.54 15.11 20.82
N SER A 313 15.35 15.50 20.38
CA SER A 313 14.79 16.83 20.65
C SER A 313 14.53 17.07 22.14
N ILE A 314 14.00 16.09 22.88
CA ILE A 314 13.85 16.19 24.34
C ILE A 314 15.20 16.37 25.03
N LEU A 315 16.22 15.65 24.60
CA LEU A 315 17.59 15.79 25.14
C LEU A 315 18.20 17.18 24.84
N LEU A 316 17.77 17.85 23.77
CA LEU A 316 18.15 19.23 23.46
C LEU A 316 17.22 20.28 24.09
N GLU A 317 16.26 19.86 24.92
CA GLU A 317 15.20 20.71 25.48
C GLU A 317 14.32 21.40 24.41
N ASP A 318 14.33 20.89 23.18
CA ASP A 318 13.42 21.28 22.09
C ASP A 318 12.09 20.53 22.21
N TYR A 319 11.27 20.94 23.18
CA TYR A 319 9.98 20.31 23.45
C TYR A 319 8.97 20.50 22.30
N GLU A 320 9.09 21.59 21.52
CA GLU A 320 8.25 21.83 20.35
C GLU A 320 8.54 20.84 19.23
N GLY A 321 9.83 20.62 18.91
CA GLY A 321 10.27 19.62 17.94
C GLY A 321 9.86 18.21 18.34
N ALA A 322 10.01 17.86 19.62
CA ALA A 322 9.61 16.55 20.15
C ALA A 322 8.10 16.31 20.02
N LEU A 323 7.29 17.29 20.44
CA LEU A 323 5.84 17.18 20.40
C LEU A 323 5.30 17.18 18.96
N LYS A 324 5.96 17.88 18.03
CA LYS A 324 5.68 17.76 16.59
C LYS A 324 5.86 16.32 16.10
N ASP A 325 6.99 15.70 16.43
CA ASP A 325 7.31 14.35 15.96
C ASP A 325 6.41 13.28 16.58
N ILE A 326 6.10 13.38 17.88
CA ILE A 326 5.20 12.44 18.56
C ILE A 326 3.79 12.53 17.99
N ARG A 327 3.28 13.73 17.71
CA ARG A 327 1.96 13.89 17.09
C ARG A 327 1.93 13.34 15.67
N ALA A 328 2.95 13.59 14.86
CA ALA A 328 3.06 13.00 13.54
C ALA A 328 3.11 11.46 13.62
N LEU A 329 3.88 10.91 14.56
CA LEU A 329 3.92 9.48 14.85
C LEU A 329 2.54 8.92 15.17
N LEU A 330 1.76 9.59 16.03
CA LEU A 330 0.38 9.17 16.37
C LEU A 330 -0.59 9.27 15.19
N THR A 331 -0.31 10.12 14.18
CA THR A 331 -1.08 10.09 12.93
C THR A 331 -0.79 8.84 12.08
N LEU A 332 0.44 8.32 12.13
CA LEU A 332 0.85 7.10 11.44
C LEU A 332 0.32 5.87 12.18
N ASP A 333 0.47 5.84 13.50
CA ASP A 333 0.02 4.78 14.38
C ASP A 333 -0.61 5.35 15.67
N PRO A 334 -1.95 5.43 15.76
CA PRO A 334 -2.67 5.99 16.91
C PRO A 334 -2.45 5.24 18.20
N ASN A 335 -2.18 3.93 18.13
CA ASN A 335 -2.00 3.06 19.28
C ASN A 335 -0.51 2.82 19.58
N TYR A 336 0.37 3.68 19.06
CA TYR A 336 1.81 3.48 19.18
C TYR A 336 2.27 3.54 20.64
N MET A 337 2.94 2.48 21.06
CA MET A 337 3.52 2.35 22.38
C MET A 337 5.01 2.68 22.33
N MET A 338 5.34 3.90 22.74
CA MET A 338 6.72 4.39 22.88
C MET A 338 7.47 3.62 23.98
N TYR A 339 8.79 3.80 24.05
CA TYR A 339 9.65 3.20 25.09
C TYR A 339 9.62 1.67 25.09
N HIS A 340 9.73 1.05 23.92
CA HIS A 340 9.63 -0.41 23.76
C HIS A 340 8.32 -0.99 24.31
N GLY A 341 7.19 -0.32 24.06
CA GLY A 341 5.88 -0.83 24.46
C GLY A 341 5.41 -0.38 25.85
N LYS A 342 6.07 0.58 26.49
CA LYS A 342 5.80 0.93 27.91
C LYS A 342 4.90 2.15 28.10
N VAL A 343 4.96 3.11 27.19
CA VAL A 343 4.26 4.40 27.36
C VAL A 343 3.45 4.69 26.11
N HIS A 344 2.15 4.91 26.28
CA HIS A 344 1.30 5.34 25.16
C HIS A 344 1.72 6.74 24.70
N GLY A 345 1.82 6.96 23.38
CA GLY A 345 2.31 8.24 22.86
C GLY A 345 1.50 9.46 23.32
N GLU A 346 0.19 9.30 23.54
CA GLU A 346 -0.67 10.39 24.05
C GLU A 346 -0.24 10.89 25.43
N TYR A 347 0.20 9.99 26.33
CA TYR A 347 0.71 10.38 27.65
C TYR A 347 1.91 11.31 27.53
N MET A 348 2.79 11.03 26.56
CA MET A 348 3.96 11.87 26.29
C MET A 348 3.55 13.23 25.72
N VAL A 349 2.52 13.27 24.87
CA VAL A 349 1.95 14.55 24.38
C VAL A 349 1.44 15.38 25.56
N GLU A 350 0.70 14.80 26.50
CA GLU A 350 0.19 15.51 27.68
C GLU A 350 1.29 16.09 28.57
N LEU A 351 2.38 15.33 28.76
CA LEU A 351 3.53 15.77 29.54
C LEU A 351 4.25 16.96 28.88
N LEU A 352 4.58 16.82 27.60
CA LEU A 352 5.29 17.86 26.85
C LEU A 352 4.44 19.10 26.61
N ARG A 353 3.11 18.95 26.53
CA ARG A 353 2.15 20.06 26.35
C ARG A 353 2.30 21.15 27.41
N LYS A 354 2.75 20.81 28.63
CA LYS A 354 2.97 21.76 29.72
C LYS A 354 4.17 22.69 29.50
N HIS A 355 5.09 22.29 28.63
CA HIS A 355 6.32 23.02 28.34
C HIS A 355 6.24 23.84 27.03
N VAL A 356 5.12 23.75 26.30
CA VAL A 356 4.94 24.38 24.99
C VAL A 356 3.73 25.32 25.01
N GLN A 357 3.84 26.46 24.31
CA GLN A 357 2.75 27.42 24.18
C GLN A 357 1.51 26.76 23.56
N GLN A 358 0.36 26.96 24.19
CA GLN A 358 -0.91 26.46 23.67
C GLN A 358 -1.45 27.40 22.60
N TRP A 359 -1.70 26.86 21.42
CA TRP A 359 -2.29 27.57 20.30
C TRP A 359 -3.82 27.61 20.39
N SER A 360 -4.39 28.76 20.05
CA SER A 360 -5.82 28.87 19.76
C SER A 360 -6.16 28.12 18.47
N GLN A 361 -7.45 27.94 18.18
CA GLN A 361 -7.87 27.35 16.91
C GLN A 361 -7.41 28.20 15.71
N ALA A 362 -7.43 29.53 15.83
CA ALA A 362 -6.95 30.45 14.79
C ALA A 362 -5.43 30.30 14.56
N ASP A 363 -4.65 30.19 15.63
CA ASP A 363 -3.20 29.95 15.55
C ASP A 363 -2.90 28.61 14.86
N CYS A 364 -3.68 27.56 15.16
CA CYS A 364 -3.50 26.26 14.51
C CYS A 364 -3.78 26.34 13.00
N TRP A 365 -4.81 27.08 12.57
CA TRP A 365 -5.07 27.29 11.15
C TRP A 365 -3.95 28.07 10.45
N MET A 366 -3.41 29.11 11.10
CA MET A 366 -2.25 29.86 10.58
C MET A 366 -1.00 28.98 10.47
N GLN A 367 -0.69 28.21 11.52
CA GLN A 367 0.44 27.28 11.53
C GLN A 367 0.28 26.17 10.48
N LEU A 368 -0.94 25.65 10.29
CA LEU A 368 -1.22 24.67 9.25
C LEU A 368 -0.96 25.27 7.87
N TYR A 369 -1.43 26.49 7.62
CA TYR A 369 -1.25 27.19 6.36
C TYR A 369 0.23 27.43 6.06
N ASP A 370 1.00 28.01 6.99
CA ASP A 370 2.42 28.32 6.78
C ASP A 370 3.28 27.06 6.58
N ARG A 371 3.02 25.99 7.33
CA ARG A 371 3.74 24.71 7.19
C ARG A 371 3.41 23.99 5.90
N TRP A 372 2.13 23.99 5.51
CA TRP A 372 1.71 23.38 4.25
C TRP A 372 2.30 24.13 3.06
N SER A 373 2.31 25.46 3.12
CA SER A 373 2.93 26.31 2.12
C SER A 373 4.44 26.07 2.00
N SER A 374 5.16 25.85 3.11
CA SER A 374 6.60 25.55 3.10
C SER A 374 6.95 24.07 2.82
N VAL A 375 5.94 23.24 2.50
CA VAL A 375 6.10 21.80 2.26
C VAL A 375 6.70 21.07 3.48
N ASP A 376 6.30 21.48 4.69
CA ASP A 376 6.60 20.82 5.96
C ASP A 376 5.50 19.80 6.29
N ASP A 377 5.42 18.70 5.53
CA ASP A 377 4.30 17.75 5.63
C ASP A 377 4.21 17.11 7.05
N ILE A 378 5.34 16.83 7.72
CA ILE A 378 5.37 16.31 9.11
C ILE A 378 4.85 17.36 10.09
N GLY A 379 5.30 18.62 9.96
CA GLY A 379 4.79 19.71 10.78
C GLY A 379 3.29 19.94 10.57
N SER A 380 2.81 19.92 9.33
CA SER A 380 1.38 20.02 9.01
C SER A 380 0.58 18.87 9.63
N LEU A 381 1.08 17.64 9.62
CA LEU A 381 0.41 16.50 10.28
C LEU A 381 0.30 16.70 11.79
N ALA A 382 1.35 17.21 12.43
CA ALA A 382 1.33 17.48 13.86
C ALA A 382 0.29 18.54 14.24
N VAL A 383 0.13 19.58 13.42
CA VAL A 383 -0.91 20.61 13.61
C VAL A 383 -2.31 20.00 13.40
N VAL A 384 -2.51 19.22 12.33
CA VAL A 384 -3.81 18.56 12.08
C VAL A 384 -4.17 17.61 13.23
N HIS A 385 -3.21 16.86 13.77
CA HIS A 385 -3.42 16.01 14.95
C HIS A 385 -3.88 16.83 16.15
N GLN A 386 -3.24 17.98 16.43
CA GLN A 386 -3.66 18.86 17.52
C GLN A 386 -5.08 19.38 17.33
N MET A 387 -5.45 19.75 16.11
CA MET A 387 -6.80 20.25 15.80
C MET A 387 -7.85 19.15 15.97
N LEU A 388 -7.55 17.91 15.54
CA LEU A 388 -8.44 16.76 15.71
C LEU A 388 -8.60 16.33 17.18
N ALA A 389 -7.59 16.57 18.04
CA ALA A 389 -7.73 16.33 19.47
C ALA A 389 -8.76 17.27 20.12
N ASN A 390 -8.95 18.48 19.57
CA ASN A 390 -9.95 19.43 20.04
C ASN A 390 -11.32 19.19 19.38
N ASP A 391 -11.35 18.72 18.13
CA ASP A 391 -12.57 18.47 17.35
C ASP A 391 -12.44 17.15 16.53
N PRO A 392 -12.68 15.99 17.16
CA PRO A 392 -12.41 14.69 16.56
C PRO A 392 -13.38 14.31 15.43
N GLY A 393 -14.57 14.94 15.41
CA GLY A 393 -15.63 14.68 14.43
C GLY A 393 -15.45 15.42 13.11
N ARG A 394 -14.41 16.26 12.95
CA ARG A 394 -14.27 17.09 11.76
C ARG A 394 -13.71 16.31 10.56
N SER A 395 -14.63 15.83 9.72
CA SER A 395 -14.35 15.07 8.48
C SER A 395 -13.28 15.74 7.59
N LEU A 396 -13.38 17.06 7.40
CA LEU A 396 -12.46 17.85 6.56
C LEU A 396 -10.99 17.77 7.01
N LEU A 397 -10.73 17.73 8.33
CA LEU A 397 -9.36 17.64 8.85
C LEU A 397 -8.77 16.25 8.64
N ARG A 398 -9.60 15.20 8.76
CA ARG A 398 -9.21 13.81 8.44
C ARG A 398 -8.90 13.66 6.95
N PHE A 399 -9.65 14.31 6.08
CA PHE A 399 -9.35 14.36 4.64
C PHE A 399 -8.02 15.06 4.36
N ARG A 400 -7.73 16.20 5.00
CA ARG A 400 -6.41 16.86 4.84
C ARG A 400 -5.26 15.98 5.36
N GLN A 401 -5.50 15.27 6.46
CA GLN A 401 -4.55 14.32 7.01
C GLN A 401 -4.24 13.23 5.98
N SER A 402 -5.23 12.68 5.26
CA SER A 402 -4.96 11.67 4.22
C SER A 402 -4.11 12.23 3.08
N LEU A 403 -4.38 13.47 2.61
CA LEU A 403 -3.58 14.12 1.57
C LEU A 403 -2.11 14.31 1.97
N LEU A 404 -1.84 14.68 3.22
CA LEU A 404 -0.48 14.80 3.75
C LEU A 404 0.22 13.44 3.85
N LEU A 405 -0.51 12.41 4.31
CA LEU A 405 0.01 11.06 4.43
C LEU A 405 0.34 10.45 3.06
N LEU A 406 -0.45 10.74 2.02
CA LEU A 406 -0.12 10.35 0.64
C LEU A 406 1.19 11.00 0.16
N ARG A 407 1.43 12.29 0.48
CA ARG A 407 2.69 12.97 0.14
C ARG A 407 3.91 12.38 0.83
N LEU A 408 3.73 11.83 2.04
CA LEU A 408 4.77 11.13 2.79
C LEU A 408 4.90 9.64 2.42
N ASN A 409 4.18 9.19 1.39
CA ASN A 409 4.13 7.79 0.94
C ASN A 409 3.64 6.81 2.03
N CYS A 410 2.72 7.25 2.89
CA CYS A 410 2.12 6.47 3.97
C CYS A 410 0.70 6.02 3.59
N GLN A 411 0.55 5.21 2.54
CA GLN A 411 -0.74 4.83 1.94
C GLN A 411 -1.73 4.20 2.94
N LYS A 412 -1.28 3.28 3.79
CA LYS A 412 -2.14 2.61 4.80
C LYS A 412 -2.75 3.62 5.77
N ALA A 413 -1.92 4.52 6.31
CA ALA A 413 -2.37 5.57 7.22
C ALA A 413 -3.29 6.57 6.49
N ALA A 414 -2.98 6.92 5.25
CA ALA A 414 -3.80 7.81 4.43
C ALA A 414 -5.21 7.24 4.21
N MET A 415 -5.31 5.98 3.80
CA MET A 415 -6.57 5.29 3.57
C MET A 415 -7.38 5.17 4.87
N ARG A 416 -6.73 4.89 6.01
CA ARG A 416 -7.40 4.92 7.32
C ARG A 416 -7.98 6.30 7.62
N SER A 417 -7.21 7.37 7.44
CA SER A 417 -7.67 8.74 7.66
C SER A 417 -8.83 9.12 6.74
N LEU A 418 -8.79 8.70 5.47
CA LEU A 418 -9.86 8.93 4.50
C LEU A 418 -11.16 8.18 4.87
N ARG A 419 -11.05 6.92 5.31
CA ARG A 419 -12.19 6.15 5.84
C ARG A 419 -12.79 6.82 7.08
N LEU A 420 -11.96 7.34 7.99
CA LEU A 420 -12.43 8.10 9.14
C LEU A 420 -13.12 9.41 8.72
N ALA A 421 -12.63 10.10 7.69
CA ALA A 421 -13.29 11.28 7.13
C ALA A 421 -14.70 10.95 6.64
N ARG A 422 -14.85 9.83 5.91
CA ARG A 422 -16.15 9.30 5.48
C ARG A 422 -17.07 8.96 6.65
N ASN A 423 -16.57 8.25 7.66
CA ASN A 423 -17.39 7.81 8.80
C ASN A 423 -17.87 9.00 9.67
N HIS A 424 -17.04 10.04 9.78
CA HIS A 424 -17.38 11.27 10.51
C HIS A 424 -18.00 12.36 9.62
N SER A 425 -18.40 12.03 8.39
CA SER A 425 -19.07 12.97 7.48
C SER A 425 -20.35 13.51 8.13
N SER A 426 -20.50 14.84 8.19
CA SER A 426 -21.70 15.46 8.76
C SER A 426 -22.88 15.47 7.78
N SER A 427 -22.59 15.35 6.49
CA SER A 427 -23.57 15.42 5.41
C SER A 427 -23.33 14.32 4.37
N GLU A 428 -24.38 13.97 3.64
CA GLU A 428 -24.33 12.94 2.60
C GLU A 428 -23.41 13.32 1.44
N HIS A 429 -23.43 14.58 0.99
CA HIS A 429 -22.55 15.03 -0.10
C HIS A 429 -21.06 14.91 0.28
N GLU A 430 -20.66 15.27 1.51
CA GLU A 430 -19.28 15.05 1.99
C GLU A 430 -18.90 13.57 1.97
N ARG A 431 -19.83 12.70 2.41
CA ARG A 431 -19.60 11.25 2.42
C ARG A 431 -19.32 10.72 1.02
N LEU A 432 -20.12 11.13 0.05
CA LEU A 432 -19.97 10.74 -1.36
C LEU A 432 -18.63 11.21 -1.94
N VAL A 433 -18.18 12.43 -1.60
CA VAL A 433 -16.85 12.91 -2.01
C VAL A 433 -15.74 12.00 -1.46
N TYR A 434 -15.79 11.64 -0.18
CA TYR A 434 -14.75 10.79 0.41
C TYR A 434 -14.82 9.35 -0.10
N GLU A 435 -16.02 8.81 -0.36
CA GLU A 435 -16.20 7.53 -1.05
C GLU A 435 -15.60 7.59 -2.46
N GLY A 436 -15.83 8.67 -3.19
CA GLY A 436 -15.24 8.88 -4.51
C GLY A 436 -13.71 8.92 -4.48
N TRP A 437 -13.09 9.58 -3.50
CA TRP A 437 -11.62 9.53 -3.33
C TRP A 437 -11.10 8.12 -3.00
N ILE A 438 -11.82 7.36 -2.15
CA ILE A 438 -11.43 5.97 -1.84
C ILE A 438 -11.49 5.11 -3.10
N LEU A 439 -12.54 5.25 -3.90
CA LEU A 439 -12.71 4.51 -5.15
C LEU A 439 -11.63 4.89 -6.16
N TYR A 440 -11.35 6.19 -6.31
CA TYR A 440 -10.29 6.68 -7.18
C TYR A 440 -8.91 6.13 -6.76
N ASP A 441 -8.55 6.22 -5.48
CA ASP A 441 -7.27 5.73 -4.96
C ASP A 441 -7.13 4.19 -5.05
N THR A 442 -8.24 3.46 -5.18
CA THR A 442 -8.28 2.00 -5.35
C THR A 442 -8.44 1.56 -6.81
N GLY A 443 -8.44 2.49 -7.76
CA GLY A 443 -8.51 2.21 -9.20
C GLY A 443 -9.92 2.14 -9.79
N HIS A 444 -10.98 2.32 -9.00
CA HIS A 444 -12.38 2.30 -9.43
C HIS A 444 -12.83 3.68 -9.91
N ARG A 445 -12.22 4.15 -10.99
CA ARG A 445 -12.33 5.54 -11.46
C ARG A 445 -13.74 5.93 -11.93
N GLU A 446 -14.44 5.06 -12.65
CA GLU A 446 -15.80 5.34 -13.13
C GLU A 446 -16.78 5.50 -11.97
N GLU A 447 -16.69 4.62 -10.96
CA GLU A 447 -17.49 4.72 -9.75
C GLU A 447 -17.16 5.99 -8.96
N ALA A 448 -15.88 6.38 -8.90
CA ALA A 448 -15.48 7.63 -8.28
C ALA A 448 -16.10 8.87 -8.96
N LEU A 449 -16.16 8.88 -10.30
CA LEU A 449 -16.82 9.93 -11.07
C LEU A 449 -18.33 9.98 -10.80
N ALA A 450 -18.99 8.81 -10.77
CA ALA A 450 -20.40 8.72 -10.44
C ALA A 450 -20.70 9.29 -9.04
N LYS A 451 -19.84 8.99 -8.05
CA LYS A 451 -19.97 9.53 -6.68
C LYS A 451 -19.75 11.04 -6.62
N ALA A 452 -18.82 11.57 -7.41
CA ALA A 452 -18.62 13.02 -7.51
C ALA A 452 -19.84 13.71 -8.13
N GLU A 453 -20.45 13.13 -9.17
CA GLU A 453 -21.67 13.65 -9.79
C GLU A 453 -22.88 13.61 -8.86
N GLU A 454 -23.08 12.49 -8.16
CA GLU A 454 -24.11 12.32 -7.15
C GLU A 454 -23.96 13.40 -6.07
N SER A 455 -22.73 13.62 -5.56
CA SER A 455 -22.47 14.70 -4.60
C SER A 455 -22.78 16.08 -5.16
N ILE A 456 -22.40 16.40 -6.40
CA ILE A 456 -22.65 17.71 -7.03
C ILE A 456 -24.15 17.96 -7.16
N SER A 457 -24.92 16.92 -7.46
CA SER A 457 -26.38 17.00 -7.61
C SER A 457 -27.08 17.36 -6.29
N ILE A 458 -26.53 16.92 -5.16
CA ILE A 458 -27.01 17.25 -3.81
C ILE A 458 -26.54 18.66 -3.42
N GLN A 459 -25.23 18.90 -3.50
CA GLN A 459 -24.63 20.18 -3.14
C GLN A 459 -23.36 20.46 -3.96
N ARG A 460 -23.36 21.62 -4.63
CA ARG A 460 -22.17 22.17 -5.27
C ARG A 460 -21.11 22.49 -4.22
N SER A 461 -20.00 21.75 -4.24
CA SER A 461 -18.88 21.94 -3.32
C SER A 461 -17.56 21.94 -4.07
N PHE A 462 -16.56 22.65 -3.52
CA PHE A 462 -15.21 22.67 -4.09
C PHE A 462 -14.67 21.24 -4.27
N GLU A 463 -14.82 20.40 -3.24
CA GLU A 463 -14.21 19.07 -3.21
C GLU A 463 -14.84 18.11 -4.23
N ALA A 464 -16.15 18.20 -4.48
CA ALA A 464 -16.81 17.35 -5.48
C ALA A 464 -16.41 17.74 -6.91
N PHE A 465 -16.38 19.04 -7.23
CA PHE A 465 -15.88 19.51 -8.53
C PHE A 465 -14.39 19.18 -8.72
N PHE A 466 -13.57 19.36 -7.68
CA PHE A 466 -12.15 19.06 -7.74
C PHE A 466 -11.90 17.56 -7.92
N LEU A 467 -12.60 16.68 -7.20
CA LEU A 467 -12.51 15.23 -7.39
C LEU A 467 -12.87 14.86 -8.84
N LYS A 468 -14.00 15.37 -9.35
CA LYS A 468 -14.43 15.09 -10.73
C LYS A 468 -13.40 15.56 -11.75
N ALA A 469 -12.88 16.79 -11.60
CA ALA A 469 -11.85 17.33 -12.48
C ALA A 469 -10.56 16.49 -12.42
N TYR A 470 -10.12 16.13 -11.22
CA TYR A 470 -8.91 15.33 -11.01
C TYR A 470 -9.05 13.94 -11.65
N ALA A 471 -10.16 13.26 -11.38
CA ALA A 471 -10.50 11.97 -11.97
C ALA A 471 -10.84 12.04 -13.47
N LEU A 472 -10.84 13.19 -14.13
CA LEU A 472 -10.93 13.31 -15.60
C LEU A 472 -9.61 13.77 -16.22
N ALA A 473 -8.79 14.53 -15.50
CA ALA A 473 -7.49 14.99 -15.99
C ALA A 473 -6.52 13.83 -16.30
N ASP A 474 -6.65 12.69 -15.62
CA ASP A 474 -5.77 11.53 -15.84
C ASP A 474 -6.13 10.67 -17.06
N THR A 475 -7.15 11.03 -17.86
CA THR A 475 -7.45 10.33 -19.13
C THR A 475 -6.85 11.13 -20.28
N ILE A 476 -6.44 10.46 -21.36
CA ILE A 476 -5.82 11.09 -22.53
C ILE A 476 -6.65 12.32 -22.94
N LEU A 477 -6.08 13.50 -22.69
CA LEU A 477 -6.75 14.79 -22.80
C LEU A 477 -6.77 15.22 -24.27
N ASP A 478 -7.78 14.79 -25.00
CA ASP A 478 -8.16 15.47 -26.24
C ASP A 478 -8.59 16.93 -25.94
N SER A 479 -8.70 17.75 -26.98
CA SER A 479 -9.01 19.18 -26.80
C SER A 479 -10.38 19.41 -26.14
N GLU A 480 -11.32 18.47 -26.31
CA GLU A 480 -12.68 18.59 -25.76
C GLU A 480 -12.71 18.25 -24.27
N SER A 481 -12.12 17.13 -23.85
CA SER A 481 -12.01 16.75 -22.44
C SER A 481 -11.21 17.78 -21.61
N SER A 482 -10.14 18.34 -22.18
CA SER A 482 -9.37 19.41 -21.53
C SER A 482 -10.23 20.65 -21.24
N SER A 483 -11.08 21.03 -22.19
CA SER A 483 -11.98 22.17 -22.01
C SER A 483 -13.02 21.92 -20.91
N TYR A 484 -13.50 20.68 -20.79
CA TYR A 484 -14.43 20.29 -19.74
C TYR A 484 -13.77 20.25 -18.36
N VAL A 485 -12.54 19.73 -18.26
CA VAL A 485 -11.76 19.75 -17.00
C VAL A 485 -11.48 21.18 -16.55
N ILE A 486 -11.13 22.09 -17.48
CA ILE A 486 -10.96 23.52 -17.19
C ILE A 486 -12.25 24.10 -16.58
N GLN A 487 -13.41 23.85 -17.19
CA GLN A 487 -14.70 24.31 -16.66
C GLN A 487 -14.96 23.78 -15.25
N LEU A 488 -14.68 22.50 -14.99
CA LEU A 488 -14.86 21.91 -13.66
C LEU A 488 -13.95 22.56 -12.61
N LEU A 489 -12.69 22.86 -12.95
CA LEU A 489 -11.76 23.54 -12.04
C LEU A 489 -12.15 25.00 -11.80
N GLU A 490 -12.65 25.71 -12.81
CA GLU A 490 -13.21 27.05 -12.65
C GLU A 490 -14.45 27.04 -11.74
N GLU A 491 -15.35 26.07 -11.91
CA GLU A 491 -16.50 25.88 -11.02
C GLU A 491 -16.07 25.53 -9.59
N ALA A 492 -15.02 24.72 -9.41
CA ALA A 492 -14.45 24.47 -8.10
C ALA A 492 -13.97 25.79 -7.46
N LEU A 493 -13.25 26.64 -8.19
CA LEU A 493 -12.71 27.91 -7.70
C LEU A 493 -13.80 28.94 -7.32
N ARG A 494 -14.98 28.86 -7.95
CA ARG A 494 -16.18 29.65 -7.59
C ARG A 494 -16.80 29.21 -6.26
N CYS A 495 -16.57 27.97 -5.83
CA CYS A 495 -17.06 27.48 -4.55
C CYS A 495 -16.24 28.02 -3.35
N PRO A 496 -16.84 28.15 -2.15
CA PRO A 496 -16.09 28.46 -0.93
C PRO A 496 -15.06 27.38 -0.62
N SER A 497 -13.80 27.79 -0.41
CA SER A 497 -12.69 26.91 -0.02
C SER A 497 -11.52 27.76 0.49
N ASP A 498 -10.56 27.14 1.16
CA ASP A 498 -9.38 27.83 1.69
C ASP A 498 -8.27 28.03 0.63
N GLY A 499 -7.27 28.85 0.98
CA GLY A 499 -6.15 29.13 0.09
C GLY A 499 -5.31 27.89 -0.25
N LEU A 500 -5.27 26.88 0.63
CA LEU A 500 -4.51 25.65 0.39
C LEU A 500 -5.10 24.85 -0.77
N ARG A 501 -6.41 24.61 -0.72
CA ARG A 501 -7.13 23.87 -1.75
C ARG A 501 -7.28 24.68 -3.03
N LYS A 502 -7.59 25.97 -2.93
CA LYS A 502 -7.62 26.85 -4.11
C LYS A 502 -6.27 26.91 -4.84
N GLY A 503 -5.16 26.88 -4.10
CA GLY A 503 -3.81 26.78 -4.68
C GLY A 503 -3.60 25.50 -5.47
N GLN A 504 -4.12 24.36 -5.00
CA GLN A 504 -4.07 23.10 -5.74
C GLN A 504 -4.93 23.13 -7.00
N ALA A 505 -6.13 23.70 -6.95
CA ALA A 505 -6.98 23.87 -8.14
C ALA A 505 -6.32 24.77 -9.19
N LEU A 506 -5.76 25.91 -8.79
CA LEU A 506 -5.03 26.81 -9.71
C LEU A 506 -3.80 26.14 -10.31
N ASN A 507 -3.05 25.37 -9.52
CA ASN A 507 -1.91 24.61 -10.02
C ASN A 507 -2.33 23.56 -11.06
N ASN A 508 -3.40 22.83 -10.80
CA ASN A 508 -3.93 21.84 -11.74
C ASN A 508 -4.49 22.50 -13.00
N LEU A 509 -5.20 23.62 -12.86
CA LEU A 509 -5.73 24.40 -13.97
C LEU A 509 -4.59 24.92 -14.86
N GLY A 510 -3.52 25.43 -14.25
CA GLY A 510 -2.31 25.81 -14.96
C GLY A 510 -1.69 24.65 -15.75
N SER A 511 -1.70 23.42 -15.21
CA SER A 511 -1.20 22.25 -15.92
C SER A 511 -2.05 21.93 -17.16
N VAL A 512 -3.38 21.92 -17.02
CA VAL A 512 -4.28 21.66 -18.15
C VAL A 512 -4.14 22.74 -19.23
N TYR A 513 -3.95 24.01 -18.85
CA TYR A 513 -3.67 25.06 -19.82
C TYR A 513 -2.33 24.87 -20.54
N VAL A 514 -1.29 24.39 -19.86
CA VAL A 514 -0.02 24.01 -20.51
C VAL A 514 -0.26 22.92 -21.55
N ASP A 515 -1.04 21.90 -21.21
CA ASP A 515 -1.31 20.78 -22.11
C ASP A 515 -2.17 21.21 -23.31
N CYS A 516 -2.95 22.28 -23.18
CA CYS A 516 -3.66 22.99 -24.26
C CYS A 516 -2.84 24.05 -25.00
N ASP A 517 -1.53 24.17 -24.73
CA ASP A 517 -0.62 25.21 -25.29
C ASP A 517 -1.04 26.67 -24.99
N LYS A 518 -1.86 26.89 -23.96
CA LYS A 518 -2.30 28.22 -23.49
C LYS A 518 -1.36 28.75 -22.41
N LEU A 519 -0.11 28.99 -22.81
CA LEU A 519 1.00 29.26 -21.88
C LEU A 519 0.84 30.54 -21.04
N ASP A 520 0.21 31.59 -21.56
CA ASP A 520 -0.02 32.85 -20.82
C ASP A 520 -1.04 32.65 -19.69
N LEU A 521 -2.18 32.00 -19.99
CA LEU A 521 -3.20 31.67 -18.99
C LEU A 521 -2.66 30.71 -17.93
N ALA A 522 -1.79 29.76 -18.34
CA ALA A 522 -1.10 28.88 -17.41
C ALA A 522 -0.19 29.66 -16.45
N ALA A 523 0.61 30.60 -16.96
CA ALA A 523 1.47 31.44 -16.14
C ALA A 523 0.65 32.24 -15.11
N ASP A 524 -0.46 32.85 -15.53
CA ASP A 524 -1.35 33.60 -14.65
C ASP A 524 -1.91 32.71 -13.53
N CYS A 525 -2.31 31.47 -13.85
CA CYS A 525 -2.78 30.51 -12.84
C CYS A 525 -1.69 30.18 -11.81
N TYR A 526 -0.46 29.93 -12.25
CA TYR A 526 0.64 29.64 -11.33
C TYR A 526 1.03 30.85 -10.48
N VAL A 527 1.05 32.06 -11.06
CA VAL A 527 1.30 33.31 -10.32
C VAL A 527 0.22 33.53 -9.27
N ASN A 528 -1.05 33.33 -9.63
CA ASN A 528 -2.17 33.42 -8.69
C ASN A 528 -2.06 32.37 -7.57
N ALA A 529 -1.63 31.15 -7.89
CA ALA A 529 -1.37 30.11 -6.89
C ALA A 529 -0.21 30.50 -5.94
N LEU A 530 0.86 31.10 -6.47
CA LEU A 530 1.99 31.61 -5.67
C LEU A 530 1.60 32.80 -4.77
N ASN A 531 0.71 33.67 -5.25
CA ASN A 531 0.17 34.79 -4.46
C ASN A 531 -0.60 34.30 -3.22
N ILE A 532 -1.26 33.14 -3.30
CA ILE A 532 -1.87 32.45 -2.15
C ILE A 532 -0.94 31.41 -1.50
N ARG A 533 0.38 31.58 -1.67
CA ARG A 533 1.46 30.79 -1.06
C ARG A 533 1.44 29.29 -1.39
N HIS A 534 0.97 28.90 -2.57
CA HIS A 534 1.09 27.52 -3.06
C HIS A 534 2.47 27.27 -3.67
N THR A 535 3.47 26.98 -2.85
CA THR A 535 4.89 26.92 -3.25
C THR A 535 5.18 25.95 -4.39
N ARG A 536 4.44 24.84 -4.54
CA ARG A 536 4.64 23.89 -5.66
C ARG A 536 4.35 24.49 -7.03
N ALA A 537 3.61 25.59 -7.12
CA ALA A 537 3.34 26.27 -8.39
C ALA A 537 4.60 26.83 -9.07
N HIS A 538 5.71 27.02 -8.34
CA HIS A 538 7.01 27.35 -8.93
C HIS A 538 7.43 26.32 -9.99
N GLN A 539 7.13 25.02 -9.77
CA GLN A 539 7.43 23.95 -10.73
C GLN A 539 6.66 24.13 -12.04
N GLY A 540 5.37 24.42 -11.94
CA GLY A 540 4.52 24.65 -13.11
C GLY A 540 4.91 25.91 -13.88
N LEU A 541 5.25 27.00 -13.18
CA LEU A 541 5.72 28.24 -13.79
C LEU A 541 7.07 28.05 -14.51
N ALA A 542 7.99 27.27 -13.92
CA ALA A 542 9.24 26.91 -14.57
C ALA A 542 9.00 26.12 -15.88
N ARG A 543 8.04 25.18 -15.90
CA ARG A 543 7.63 24.45 -17.11
C ARG A 543 7.13 25.42 -18.19
N VAL A 544 6.34 26.43 -17.82
CA VAL A 544 5.87 27.46 -18.77
C VAL A 544 7.04 28.26 -19.35
N TYR A 545 7.99 28.73 -18.52
CA TYR A 545 9.17 29.44 -19.01
C TYR A 545 10.01 28.57 -19.94
N HIS A 546 10.17 27.29 -19.62
CA HIS A 546 10.89 26.36 -20.48
C HIS A 546 10.22 26.19 -21.86
N LEU A 547 8.90 26.01 -21.90
CA LEU A 547 8.13 25.92 -23.15
C LEU A 547 8.17 27.21 -23.98
N LYS A 548 8.32 28.38 -23.33
CA LYS A 548 8.60 29.67 -23.97
C LYS A 548 10.07 29.85 -24.40
N ASN A 549 10.88 28.79 -24.32
CA ASN A 549 12.30 28.77 -24.63
C ASN A 549 13.16 29.68 -23.71
N GLN A 550 12.67 29.98 -22.50
CA GLN A 550 13.36 30.80 -21.49
C GLN A 550 14.01 29.90 -20.43
N ARG A 551 14.99 29.09 -20.85
CA ARG A 551 15.64 28.07 -20.00
C ARG A 551 16.24 28.64 -18.70
N LYS A 552 16.88 29.81 -18.77
CA LYS A 552 17.43 30.48 -17.58
C LYS A 552 16.35 30.89 -16.58
N ALA A 553 15.24 31.47 -17.06
CA ALA A 553 14.13 31.84 -16.20
C ALA A 553 13.48 30.62 -15.53
N ALA A 554 13.37 29.50 -16.25
CA ALA A 554 12.90 28.24 -15.67
C ALA A 554 13.82 27.74 -14.55
N TYR A 555 15.14 27.78 -14.77
CA TYR A 555 16.14 27.40 -13.77
C TYR A 555 16.10 28.29 -12.52
N ASP A 556 16.03 29.61 -12.72
CA ASP A 556 15.96 30.59 -11.64
C ASP A 556 14.67 30.42 -10.83
N GLU A 557 13.55 30.11 -11.49
CA GLU A 557 12.27 29.87 -10.83
C GLU A 557 12.28 28.59 -9.98
N MET A 558 12.90 27.51 -10.47
CA MET A 558 13.12 26.30 -9.68
C MET A 558 14.06 26.51 -8.50
N THR A 559 15.03 27.44 -8.62
CA THR A 559 15.92 27.79 -7.50
C THR A 559 15.14 28.43 -6.36
N LYS A 560 14.14 29.28 -6.65
CA LYS A 560 13.21 29.83 -5.64
C LYS A 560 12.42 28.72 -4.93
N LEU A 561 12.05 27.65 -5.64
CA LEU A 561 11.37 26.49 -5.02
C LEU A 561 12.30 25.77 -4.04
N ILE A 562 13.56 25.56 -4.42
CA ILE A 562 14.57 24.89 -3.57
C ILE A 562 14.82 25.67 -2.28
N GLU A 563 14.85 27.01 -2.34
CA GLU A 563 15.05 27.89 -1.19
C GLU A 563 13.86 27.88 -0.22
N LYS A 564 12.62 27.74 -0.72
CA LYS A 564 11.40 27.80 0.09
C LYS A 564 10.97 26.45 0.65
N ALA A 565 11.21 25.36 -0.07
CA ALA A 565 10.73 24.04 0.30
C ALA A 565 11.64 23.40 1.35
N ARG A 566 11.08 22.95 2.48
CA ARG A 566 11.84 22.17 3.48
C ARG A 566 12.29 20.80 2.96
N ASN A 567 11.48 20.20 2.09
CA ASN A 567 11.83 18.98 1.36
C ASN A 567 11.93 19.30 -0.14
N ASN A 568 13.15 19.45 -0.65
CA ASN A 568 13.42 20.03 -1.97
C ASN A 568 14.06 19.04 -2.95
N ALA A 569 14.16 17.76 -2.61
CA ALA A 569 14.79 16.79 -3.49
C ALA A 569 14.09 16.72 -4.87
N SER A 570 12.75 16.84 -4.90
CA SER A 570 11.97 16.86 -6.15
C SER A 570 12.24 18.12 -6.95
N ALA A 571 12.53 19.23 -6.27
CA ALA A 571 12.87 20.49 -6.91
C ALA A 571 14.27 20.42 -7.57
N TYR A 572 15.25 19.76 -6.95
CA TYR A 572 16.54 19.47 -7.59
C TYR A 572 16.37 18.58 -8.84
N GLU A 573 15.59 17.51 -8.74
CA GLU A 573 15.29 16.64 -9.89
C GLU A 573 14.70 17.45 -11.04
N LYS A 574 13.65 18.24 -10.77
CA LYS A 574 12.98 19.04 -11.79
C LYS A 574 13.84 20.17 -12.35
N ARG A 575 14.72 20.77 -11.54
CA ARG A 575 15.65 21.80 -12.00
C ARG A 575 16.69 21.24 -12.97
N SER A 576 17.07 19.98 -12.81
CA SER A 576 18.05 19.31 -13.68
C SER A 576 17.62 19.32 -15.16
N GLU A 577 16.32 19.29 -15.44
CA GLU A 577 15.75 19.37 -16.80
C GLU A 577 16.08 20.72 -17.49
N TYR A 578 16.27 21.79 -16.69
CA TYR A 578 16.46 23.16 -17.17
C TYR A 578 17.92 23.62 -17.17
N CYS A 579 18.90 22.73 -17.00
CA CYS A 579 20.31 23.11 -16.98
C CYS A 579 21.20 22.24 -17.88
N GLU A 580 22.43 22.70 -18.08
CA GLU A 580 23.44 21.97 -18.87
C GLU A 580 23.89 20.68 -18.15
N ARG A 581 24.46 19.75 -18.91
CA ARG A 581 24.74 18.37 -18.48
C ARG A 581 25.48 18.25 -17.13
N ASP A 582 26.47 19.11 -16.88
CA ASP A 582 27.26 19.07 -15.64
C ASP A 582 26.47 19.58 -14.42
N MET A 583 25.69 20.65 -14.60
CA MET A 583 24.78 21.15 -13.57
C MET A 583 23.66 20.14 -13.30
N ALA A 584 23.13 19.50 -14.35
CA ALA A 584 22.11 18.47 -14.23
C ALA A 584 22.64 17.27 -13.43
N ARG A 585 23.88 16.84 -13.69
CA ARG A 585 24.54 15.78 -12.91
C ARG A 585 24.67 16.15 -11.43
N SER A 586 25.03 17.40 -11.11
CA SER A 586 25.12 17.89 -9.74
C SER A 586 23.74 17.89 -9.05
N ASP A 587 22.72 18.44 -9.72
CA ASP A 587 21.36 18.49 -9.19
C ASP A 587 20.77 17.09 -8.97
N LEU A 588 20.97 16.16 -9.91
CA LEU A 588 20.54 14.77 -9.79
C LEU A 588 21.29 14.02 -8.70
N SER A 589 22.57 14.32 -8.49
CA SER A 589 23.34 13.75 -7.38
C SER A 589 22.77 14.22 -6.03
N MET A 590 22.46 15.52 -5.90
CA MET A 590 21.80 16.07 -4.73
C MET A 590 20.40 15.46 -4.51
N ALA A 591 19.63 15.28 -5.59
CA ALA A 591 18.31 14.66 -5.53
C ALA A 591 18.39 13.23 -4.96
N THR A 592 19.34 12.40 -5.41
CA THR A 592 19.54 11.04 -4.87
C THR A 592 20.10 11.01 -3.45
N GLN A 593 20.89 12.01 -3.07
CA GLN A 593 21.40 12.12 -1.70
C GLN A 593 20.28 12.44 -0.69
N LEU A 594 19.34 13.29 -1.09
CA LEU A 594 18.20 13.69 -0.27
C LEU A 594 17.06 12.67 -0.31
N ASP A 595 16.82 12.06 -1.48
CA ASP A 595 15.78 11.06 -1.69
C ASP A 595 16.27 9.99 -2.70
N PRO A 596 16.83 8.88 -2.19
CA PRO A 596 17.29 7.78 -3.02
C PRO A 596 16.17 7.03 -3.75
N LEU A 597 14.90 7.20 -3.36
CA LEU A 597 13.77 6.46 -3.95
C LEU A 597 13.28 7.09 -5.26
N ARG A 598 13.83 8.23 -5.67
CA ARG A 598 13.50 8.83 -6.97
C ARG A 598 14.19 8.10 -8.10
N THR A 599 13.40 7.66 -9.08
CA THR A 599 13.90 6.78 -10.16
C THR A 599 14.50 7.56 -11.33
N TYR A 600 14.06 8.80 -11.56
CA TYR A 600 14.53 9.64 -12.67
C TYR A 600 16.06 9.89 -12.66
N PRO A 601 16.70 10.24 -11.52
CA PRO A 601 18.15 10.43 -11.49
C PRO A 601 18.96 9.21 -11.96
N TYR A 602 18.55 8.00 -11.57
CA TYR A 602 19.22 6.77 -12.01
C TYR A 602 19.01 6.50 -13.49
N ARG A 603 17.79 6.71 -14.02
CA ARG A 603 17.50 6.57 -15.45
C ARG A 603 18.33 7.54 -16.28
N TYR A 604 18.37 8.80 -15.89
CA TYR A 604 19.15 9.83 -16.60
C TYR A 604 20.64 9.49 -16.60
N ARG A 605 21.22 9.18 -15.43
CA ARG A 605 22.64 8.82 -15.33
C ARG A 605 22.98 7.57 -16.13
N ALA A 606 22.12 6.54 -16.09
CA ALA A 606 22.33 5.32 -16.85
C ALA A 606 22.24 5.57 -18.36
N ALA A 607 21.30 6.40 -18.83
CA ALA A 607 21.22 6.80 -20.24
C ALA A 607 22.49 7.54 -20.69
N VAL A 608 22.97 8.52 -19.90
CA VAL A 608 24.21 9.23 -20.19
C VAL A 608 25.42 8.28 -20.24
N LEU A 609 25.49 7.29 -19.33
CA LEU A 609 26.55 6.28 -19.35
C LEU A 609 26.45 5.39 -20.58
N MET A 610 25.23 5.06 -21.04
CA MET A 610 25.01 4.28 -22.25
C MET A 610 25.47 5.05 -23.49
N ASP A 611 25.14 6.35 -23.58
CA ASP A 611 25.60 7.25 -24.65
C ASP A 611 27.13 7.42 -24.64
N ASP A 612 27.74 7.43 -23.46
CA ASP A 612 29.19 7.46 -23.27
C ASP A 612 29.85 6.07 -23.51
N HIS A 613 29.10 5.07 -24.02
CA HIS A 613 29.53 3.67 -24.26
C HIS A 613 30.02 2.90 -23.03
N LYS A 614 29.58 3.29 -21.82
CA LYS A 614 29.89 2.64 -20.55
C LYS A 614 28.76 1.71 -20.10
N GLU A 615 28.46 0.72 -20.92
CA GLU A 615 27.29 -0.16 -20.77
C GLU A 615 27.24 -0.87 -19.41
N ALA A 616 28.38 -1.39 -18.93
CA ALA A 616 28.47 -2.07 -17.64
C ALA A 616 28.15 -1.13 -16.46
N GLU A 617 28.60 0.12 -16.51
CA GLU A 617 28.31 1.13 -15.49
C GLU A 617 26.82 1.53 -15.54
N ALA A 618 26.25 1.67 -16.74
CA ALA A 618 24.83 1.97 -16.92
C ALA A 618 23.93 0.88 -16.30
N ILE A 619 24.23 -0.38 -16.56
CA ILE A 619 23.52 -1.53 -15.97
C ILE A 619 23.70 -1.56 -14.46
N ALA A 620 24.89 -1.27 -13.94
CA ALA A 620 25.15 -1.22 -12.51
C ALA A 620 24.33 -0.13 -11.81
N GLU A 621 24.21 1.06 -12.43
CA GLU A 621 23.42 2.19 -11.94
C GLU A 621 21.94 1.83 -11.80
N LEU A 622 21.32 1.27 -12.86
CA LEU A 622 19.94 0.81 -12.81
C LEU A 622 19.75 -0.34 -11.82
N THR A 623 20.71 -1.27 -11.78
CA THR A 623 20.66 -2.41 -10.87
C THR A 623 20.70 -1.96 -9.42
N LYS A 624 21.49 -0.94 -9.09
CA LYS A 624 21.51 -0.35 -7.74
C LYS A 624 20.12 0.15 -7.36
N ALA A 625 19.48 0.96 -8.20
CA ALA A 625 18.14 1.48 -7.91
C ALA A 625 17.09 0.37 -7.77
N ILE A 626 17.09 -0.60 -8.69
CA ILE A 626 16.15 -1.74 -8.69
C ILE A 626 16.28 -2.58 -7.43
N THR A 627 17.47 -2.67 -6.81
CA THR A 627 17.65 -3.50 -5.60
C THR A 627 16.83 -3.05 -4.40
N PHE A 628 16.56 -1.75 -4.26
CA PHE A 628 15.78 -1.21 -3.13
C PHE A 628 14.43 -0.62 -3.56
N LYS A 629 14.24 -0.29 -4.84
CA LYS A 629 12.96 0.13 -5.40
C LYS A 629 12.79 -0.41 -6.83
N PRO A 630 12.21 -1.61 -7.01
CA PRO A 630 11.79 -2.05 -8.33
C PRO A 630 10.68 -1.12 -8.83
N ASP A 631 10.79 -0.75 -10.09
CA ASP A 631 9.91 0.23 -10.75
C ASP A 631 9.80 -0.15 -12.22
N LEU A 632 8.61 0.00 -12.79
CA LEU A 632 8.32 -0.39 -14.16
C LEU A 632 9.32 0.25 -15.14
N GLN A 633 9.55 1.55 -15.02
CA GLN A 633 10.42 2.29 -15.94
C GLN A 633 11.89 1.91 -15.78
N LEU A 634 12.35 1.61 -14.56
CA LEU A 634 13.73 1.13 -14.33
C LEU A 634 13.96 -0.26 -14.95
N LEU A 635 13.01 -1.19 -14.74
CA LEU A 635 13.08 -2.55 -15.28
C LEU A 635 13.01 -2.54 -16.80
N HIS A 636 12.06 -1.79 -17.38
CA HIS A 636 11.93 -1.62 -18.82
C HIS A 636 13.21 -1.04 -19.44
N LEU A 637 13.76 0.05 -18.87
CA LEU A 637 14.99 0.67 -19.38
C LEU A 637 16.19 -0.30 -19.32
N ARG A 638 16.32 -1.06 -18.24
CA ARG A 638 17.41 -2.05 -18.13
C ARG A 638 17.22 -3.21 -19.12
N ALA A 639 15.98 -3.64 -19.36
CA ALA A 639 15.66 -4.62 -20.40
C ALA A 639 16.04 -4.12 -21.80
N ALA A 640 15.75 -2.84 -22.10
CA ALA A 640 16.12 -2.21 -23.36
C ALA A 640 17.64 -2.13 -23.56
N PHE A 641 18.40 -1.82 -22.50
CA PHE A 641 19.87 -1.86 -22.54
C PHE A 641 20.40 -3.29 -22.74
N TYR A 642 19.78 -4.31 -22.13
CA TYR A 642 20.12 -5.70 -22.42
C TYR A 642 19.81 -6.09 -23.87
N ASP A 643 18.72 -5.59 -24.46
CA ASP A 643 18.38 -5.88 -25.86
C ASP A 643 19.39 -5.23 -26.82
N SER A 644 19.83 -4.00 -26.53
CA SER A 644 20.86 -3.33 -27.35
C SER A 644 22.23 -4.01 -27.25
N MET A 645 22.55 -4.62 -26.11
CA MET A 645 23.74 -5.47 -25.93
C MET A 645 23.58 -6.90 -26.49
N GLY A 646 22.40 -7.28 -26.98
CA GLY A 646 22.11 -8.62 -27.50
C GLY A 646 21.90 -9.71 -26.44
N ASN A 647 21.68 -9.34 -25.17
CA ASN A 647 21.43 -10.28 -24.07
C ASN A 647 19.94 -10.57 -23.91
N SER A 648 19.37 -11.35 -24.83
CA SER A 648 17.93 -11.64 -24.88
C SER A 648 17.38 -12.31 -23.61
N LEU A 649 18.17 -13.15 -22.92
CA LEU A 649 17.73 -13.79 -21.67
C LEU A 649 17.51 -12.77 -20.55
N SER A 650 18.44 -11.81 -20.40
CA SER A 650 18.30 -10.77 -19.37
C SER A 650 17.21 -9.76 -19.73
N THR A 651 17.00 -9.48 -21.02
CA THR A 651 15.86 -8.70 -21.51
C THR A 651 14.54 -9.34 -21.13
N ILE A 652 14.34 -10.64 -21.45
CA ILE A 652 13.10 -11.37 -21.12
C ILE A 652 12.84 -11.31 -19.61
N ARG A 653 13.85 -11.62 -18.79
CA ARG A 653 13.71 -11.60 -17.32
C ARG A 653 13.24 -10.24 -16.80
N ASP A 654 13.85 -9.15 -17.25
CA ASP A 654 13.50 -7.81 -16.78
C ASP A 654 12.15 -7.34 -17.36
N CYS A 655 11.81 -7.76 -18.58
CA CYS A 655 10.48 -7.55 -19.16
C CYS A 655 9.39 -8.27 -18.37
N GLU A 656 9.58 -9.54 -18.03
CA GLU A 656 8.66 -10.31 -17.19
C GLU A 656 8.45 -9.62 -15.84
N ALA A 657 9.55 -9.20 -15.18
CA ALA A 657 9.47 -8.46 -13.93
C ALA A 657 8.70 -7.14 -14.05
N ALA A 658 8.87 -6.41 -15.16
CA ALA A 658 8.10 -5.19 -15.44
C ALA A 658 6.62 -5.50 -15.71
N LEU A 659 6.31 -6.56 -16.48
CA LEU A 659 4.94 -6.98 -16.78
C LEU A 659 4.20 -7.54 -15.55
N CYS A 660 4.92 -8.02 -14.54
CA CYS A 660 4.32 -8.31 -13.24
C CYS A 660 3.83 -7.05 -12.50
N LEU A 661 4.43 -5.87 -12.77
CA LEU A 661 3.99 -4.59 -12.20
C LEU A 661 2.85 -3.97 -13.01
N ASP A 662 2.94 -4.03 -14.34
CA ASP A 662 1.88 -3.62 -15.26
C ASP A 662 1.78 -4.61 -16.44
N PRO A 663 0.80 -5.53 -16.41
CA PRO A 663 0.62 -6.52 -17.47
C PRO A 663 0.29 -5.94 -18.84
N ASN A 664 -0.19 -4.70 -18.90
CA ASN A 664 -0.69 -4.07 -20.13
C ASN A 664 0.29 -3.04 -20.72
N HIS A 665 1.52 -2.94 -20.18
CA HIS A 665 2.50 -1.98 -20.68
C HIS A 665 2.99 -2.33 -22.09
N ALA A 666 2.48 -1.60 -23.09
CA ALA A 666 2.67 -1.89 -24.51
C ALA A 666 4.15 -2.02 -24.93
N ASP A 667 4.99 -1.06 -24.56
CA ASP A 667 6.41 -1.05 -24.96
C ASP A 667 7.17 -2.24 -24.36
N THR A 668 6.84 -2.67 -23.14
CA THR A 668 7.46 -3.85 -22.53
C THR A 668 6.98 -5.13 -23.20
N LEU A 669 5.69 -5.23 -23.56
CA LEU A 669 5.14 -6.39 -24.27
C LEU A 669 5.80 -6.55 -25.65
N GLU A 670 6.00 -5.46 -26.39
CA GLU A 670 6.69 -5.48 -27.67
C GLU A 670 8.15 -5.93 -27.51
N LEU A 671 8.88 -5.33 -26.57
CA LEU A 671 10.27 -5.69 -26.29
C LEU A 671 10.40 -7.17 -25.86
N HIS A 672 9.48 -7.64 -25.03
CA HIS A 672 9.42 -9.02 -24.58
C HIS A 672 9.22 -9.99 -25.75
N LYS A 673 8.22 -9.75 -26.61
CA LYS A 673 7.96 -10.57 -27.80
C LYS A 673 9.17 -10.63 -28.73
N LYS A 674 9.75 -9.47 -29.04
CA LYS A 674 10.96 -9.36 -29.86
C LYS A 674 12.13 -10.17 -29.29
N ALA A 675 12.33 -10.12 -27.97
CA ALA A 675 13.39 -10.88 -27.31
C ALA A 675 13.11 -12.39 -27.31
N GLN A 676 11.85 -12.81 -27.13
CA GLN A 676 11.44 -14.21 -27.22
C GLN A 676 11.65 -14.79 -28.63
N ASP A 677 11.26 -14.05 -29.67
CA ASP A 677 11.44 -14.48 -31.06
C ASP A 677 12.93 -14.74 -31.37
N ARG A 678 13.82 -13.83 -30.93
CA ARG A 678 15.28 -14.02 -31.08
C ARG A 678 15.81 -15.26 -30.37
N VAL A 679 15.30 -15.57 -29.17
CA VAL A 679 15.70 -16.77 -28.42
C VAL A 679 15.21 -18.02 -29.16
N ASN A 680 13.96 -18.02 -29.62
CA ASN A 680 13.38 -19.13 -30.38
C ASN A 680 14.13 -19.39 -31.70
N ASP A 681 14.48 -18.34 -32.44
CA ASP A 681 15.27 -18.44 -33.68
C ASP A 681 16.67 -19.01 -33.41
N SER A 682 17.29 -18.61 -32.29
CA SER A 682 18.61 -19.12 -31.88
C SER A 682 18.61 -20.58 -31.44
N LEU A 683 17.45 -21.09 -30.99
CA LEU A 683 17.24 -22.49 -30.62
C LEU A 683 16.90 -23.36 -31.83
N GLN A 684 16.30 -22.79 -32.88
CA GLN A 684 16.02 -23.51 -34.14
C GLN A 684 17.25 -23.59 -35.07
N THR A 685 18.22 -22.69 -34.91
CA THR A 685 19.46 -22.65 -35.71
C THR A 685 20.63 -23.44 -35.09
N LYS A 686 20.45 -23.98 -33.88
CA LYS A 686 21.37 -24.92 -33.21
C LYS A 686 20.82 -26.34 -33.26
#